data_AF-A0AAW6U353-F1
#
_entry.id   AF-A0AAW6U353-F1
#
_cell.length_a   1.000
_cell.length_b   1.000
_cell.length_c   1.000
_cell.angle_alpha   90.00
_cell.angle_beta   90.00
_cell.angle_gamma   90.00
#
_symmetry.space_group_name_H-M   'P 1'
#
loop_
_entity.id
_entity.type
_entity.pdbx_description
1 polymer ?
#
loop_
_entity_poly.entity_id
_entity_poly.type
_entity_poly.pdbx_seq_one_letter_code
_entity_poly.pdbx_strand_id
1 'polypeptide(L)'
;MRHLLVASLVVMALVSGSIAATVRHVPGDYSTIQQAIDASDHGDTVIVAPGLYYETVDFNGKNIVVTSTDPNDPRIVGYTILHAQGEGSVVTFQNGETSRAVLTGFTLTGGVGTVIYSYVGSDYSYSYSYGGGILCMGASPTITRNVITNNAAPYRNEQEEVNVGGARYFTYRYEWSDGGGIYCSGSATITHNVIYNNAAETGGGIYASGSATVAHNLIYNNSAVNGGGVYIYAGQLLNNTIVGNDCDKEPEYGVGGNVYASFGYDYTRLTVANNIICSARSGGGLFWSYAGGDAIRYNNVWGNTPVDYITRDLRTNEAIYGGQAEWTGRNGNISADPVFLSSWSARYRLDAGSPCISAGDPDFVPRPGETDIDGDPRVYALRVDIGADEYIGYVKPLAHAGADRHILAPEPVTLDGTGSYFSDPHGPTSFAWTQTSGAEVMLDDALAAQPAFTPPAEGWYTFSLVVADGQYTSAPDTVLVVVGNERPVANAGPDKLWATPGGIRLDGSRSHDADPPDELTYAWTQLEGPPVDLLLADSAMPYFLCQQAGVYRFELVVNDGFVDSEPDVVKVEAAPFTVNAEPFTIAQDSERYFFYPATSGTHVAYVGNEDYNPSQWQVFCADTRTGIFRTFKAGTVNTKPKIDGSLVVWVSGTGSYYNPICTSVYLGDMVTGDSFPLRRGTQTDSYGYPAISGSKVVWLRHRDVDTANKTRYAEAVYDICGADVTDRANPVYFAIAEEAGRGMPYPYDNYTEAHEGFVDICGDLVVWEADGDIYGADISDLSDIKVFPICTAPERQYDPSVSGNLVVWTDERNDIGDIYGADVSNPEDVREFEVWVGGGWQLQPSIDGSTIVYLEGDNWSGNIRTCCVTREYGVVHFSLPIYSFGGGPEISGSTISWARNYEISGVRLDFGYALQDGPIENATSGSRHDYIQHAISAAEDGDVIVIEPGLYRETLRFAGKSVTVTSVAPEDPAIRAATVLAGSGPLVTFADGETADSVFTGFTVAGGSYGLFCNGSKPTIHHCDVIGNTSAGVKVWGGGEPAVSRCEILANHVGVEMWADVSGRRIQRNYGTLTNCVIAGNRAGGVYSGYPVIENCTIADNLGYGVSCVAPVLVNSIVYFNDAVNLDVRQEATVTYCNIQGGWPGEGNIDADPLFVARGQWSEDAVWTPGDYHLKSQGWFWDVWQGLWSWDDATSPCIDAGDPSWPLGEESACEAGDALSERAAVNTRINMGAYGGTEQASLAPRGAP
;
A
#
# COMPACT_ATOMS: atom_id res chain seq x y z
N MET A 1 20.34 60.36 -33.44
CA MET A 1 21.21 61.42 -32.85
C MET A 1 22.16 60.74 -31.87
N ARG A 2 23.35 61.28 -31.55
CA ARG A 2 24.50 60.46 -31.11
C ARG A 2 25.12 60.81 -29.74
N HIS A 3 25.22 59.77 -28.90
CA HIS A 3 26.32 59.35 -28.01
C HIS A 3 27.11 60.30 -27.08
N LEU A 4 27.07 59.91 -25.78
CA LEU A 4 28.16 59.78 -24.78
C LEU A 4 29.10 60.96 -24.42
N LEU A 5 29.28 61.16 -23.10
CA LEU A 5 30.43 61.86 -22.50
C LEU A 5 30.80 61.30 -21.09
N VAL A 6 31.70 60.31 -21.09
CA VAL A 6 32.81 60.02 -20.15
C VAL A 6 32.71 60.36 -18.62
N ALA A 7 32.69 59.28 -17.82
CA ALA A 7 33.35 59.00 -16.52
C ALA A 7 33.10 59.82 -15.22
N SER A 8 32.85 59.09 -14.10
CA SER A 8 33.79 58.96 -12.95
C SER A 8 33.29 57.97 -11.87
N LEU A 9 34.18 57.11 -11.35
CA LEU A 9 33.96 56.03 -10.35
C LEU A 9 32.97 54.92 -10.80
N VAL A 10 33.00 53.67 -10.31
CA VAL A 10 33.70 53.05 -9.15
C VAL A 10 34.64 51.91 -9.59
N VAL A 11 35.70 51.64 -8.81
CA VAL A 11 36.46 50.37 -8.86
C VAL A 11 36.19 49.60 -7.57
N MET A 12 35.41 48.52 -7.65
CA MET A 12 35.31 47.47 -6.62
C MET A 12 34.92 46.14 -7.28
N ALA A 13 35.43 45.05 -6.70
CA ALA A 13 35.04 43.65 -6.88
C ALA A 13 34.19 43.25 -8.11
N LEU A 14 34.86 42.83 -9.19
CA LEU A 14 34.49 41.59 -9.88
C LEU A 14 35.56 40.53 -9.60
N VAL A 15 35.82 40.29 -8.32
CA VAL A 15 36.12 38.94 -7.86
C VAL A 15 34.76 38.25 -7.86
N SER A 16 34.43 37.53 -8.93
CA SER A 16 33.36 36.54 -8.90
C SER A 16 33.84 35.40 -8.00
N GLY A 17 33.70 35.60 -6.70
CA GLY A 17 33.95 34.53 -5.73
C GLY A 17 32.99 33.39 -6.06
N SER A 18 33.53 32.19 -6.23
CA SER A 18 32.74 30.98 -6.04
C SER A 18 32.23 31.03 -4.60
N ILE A 19 30.94 31.34 -4.44
CA ILE A 19 30.23 31.05 -3.19
C ILE A 19 30.40 29.55 -2.98
N ALA A 20 30.90 29.16 -1.81
CA ALA A 20 31.04 27.75 -1.50
C ALA A 20 29.64 27.16 -1.36
N ALA A 21 29.43 25.95 -1.87
CA ALA A 21 28.20 25.20 -1.69
C ALA A 21 27.82 25.19 -0.20
N THR A 22 26.63 25.68 0.11
CA THR A 22 26.09 25.71 1.47
C THR A 22 25.40 24.38 1.73
N VAL A 23 25.64 23.80 2.90
CA VAL A 23 24.85 22.67 3.40
C VAL A 23 23.71 23.23 4.25
N ARG A 24 22.51 22.66 4.10
CA ARG A 24 21.29 23.01 4.85
C ARG A 24 20.67 21.73 5.38
N HIS A 25 20.17 21.75 6.60
CA HIS A 25 19.56 20.60 7.25
C HIS A 25 18.05 20.73 7.36
N VAL A 26 17.32 19.63 7.21
CA VAL A 26 15.87 19.53 7.44
C VAL A 26 15.62 18.40 8.43
N PRO A 27 14.86 18.62 9.53
CA PRO A 27 14.16 19.85 9.91
C PRO A 27 15.06 20.94 10.58
N GLY A 28 16.39 20.75 10.59
CA GLY A 28 17.31 21.50 11.46
C GLY A 28 17.51 23.00 11.19
N ASP A 29 17.64 23.42 9.92
CA ASP A 29 17.74 24.83 9.52
C ASP A 29 16.41 25.38 8.98
N TYR A 30 15.50 24.50 8.56
CA TYR A 30 14.21 24.77 7.91
C TYR A 30 13.20 23.68 8.30
N SER A 31 11.94 24.04 8.60
CA SER A 31 10.96 23.05 9.09
C SER A 31 10.44 22.10 8.01
N THR A 32 10.59 22.45 6.72
CA THR A 32 10.16 21.63 5.58
C THR A 32 11.26 21.56 4.51
N ILE A 33 11.21 20.52 3.69
CA ILE A 33 12.15 20.30 2.57
C ILE A 33 12.03 21.42 1.55
N GLN A 34 10.80 21.84 1.22
CA GLN A 34 10.58 22.95 0.28
C GLN A 34 11.23 24.27 0.75
N GLN A 35 11.16 24.60 2.04
CA GLN A 35 11.79 25.81 2.57
C GLN A 35 13.33 25.81 2.41
N ALA A 36 13.97 24.67 2.64
CA ALA A 36 15.42 24.53 2.47
C ALA A 36 15.83 24.67 1.00
N ILE A 37 15.02 24.13 0.08
CA ILE A 37 15.20 24.28 -1.36
C ILE A 37 15.01 25.74 -1.76
N ASP A 38 13.94 26.40 -1.32
CA ASP A 38 13.65 27.81 -1.61
C ASP A 38 14.73 28.79 -1.11
N ALA A 39 15.40 28.45 -0.01
CA ALA A 39 16.54 29.21 0.51
C ALA A 39 17.90 28.87 -0.12
N SER A 40 17.99 27.83 -0.96
CA SER A 40 19.25 27.38 -1.59
C SER A 40 19.65 28.14 -2.85
N ASP A 41 20.96 28.31 -3.07
CA ASP A 41 21.57 28.76 -4.32
C ASP A 41 22.03 27.55 -5.17
N HIS A 42 22.25 27.73 -6.49
CA HIS A 42 22.73 26.63 -7.35
C HIS A 42 24.09 26.07 -6.89
N GLY A 43 24.12 24.79 -6.55
CA GLY A 43 25.29 24.06 -6.05
C GLY A 43 25.26 23.77 -4.56
N ASP A 44 24.31 24.31 -3.80
CA ASP A 44 24.05 23.95 -2.40
C ASP A 44 23.61 22.48 -2.25
N THR A 45 23.56 22.01 -0.99
CA THR A 45 23.09 20.67 -0.61
C THR A 45 22.10 20.75 0.54
N VAL A 46 20.93 20.15 0.38
CA VAL A 46 19.92 19.94 1.44
C VAL A 46 20.06 18.51 1.94
N ILE A 47 20.29 18.34 3.25
CA ILE A 47 20.38 17.05 3.94
C ILE A 47 19.14 16.89 4.82
N VAL A 48 18.34 15.88 4.54
CA VAL A 48 17.08 15.59 5.24
C VAL A 48 17.30 14.42 6.20
N ALA A 49 16.87 14.59 7.46
CA ALA A 49 16.92 13.53 8.46
C ALA A 49 15.78 12.50 8.24
N PRO A 50 15.94 11.25 8.71
CA PRO A 50 14.84 10.28 8.85
C PRO A 50 13.58 10.86 9.50
N GLY A 51 12.41 10.51 8.96
CA GLY A 51 11.11 11.04 9.35
C GLY A 51 10.07 10.94 8.23
N LEU A 52 8.79 11.07 8.59
CA LEU A 52 7.67 11.11 7.65
C LEU A 52 7.29 12.56 7.34
N TYR A 53 7.56 12.97 6.10
CA TYR A 53 7.34 14.33 5.59
C TYR A 53 6.11 14.34 4.68
N TYR A 54 5.03 14.94 5.17
CA TYR A 54 3.83 15.21 4.36
C TYR A 54 4.04 16.47 3.52
N GLU A 55 4.76 16.31 2.40
CA GLU A 55 5.17 17.40 1.50
C GLU A 55 5.07 16.96 0.03
N THR A 56 4.79 17.93 -0.85
CA THR A 56 5.16 17.87 -2.28
C THR A 56 6.23 18.93 -2.54
N VAL A 57 7.20 18.61 -3.39
CA VAL A 57 8.46 19.38 -3.51
C VAL A 57 8.74 19.82 -4.94
N ASP A 58 9.07 21.10 -5.18
CA ASP A 58 9.57 21.64 -6.45
C ASP A 58 11.01 22.15 -6.30
N PHE A 59 11.91 21.63 -7.13
CA PHE A 59 13.31 22.08 -7.18
C PHE A 59 13.47 23.53 -7.64
N ASN A 60 12.43 24.19 -8.16
CA ASN A 60 12.36 25.62 -8.49
C ASN A 60 13.51 26.08 -9.42
N GLY A 61 13.94 25.22 -10.35
CA GLY A 61 15.01 25.48 -11.32
C GLY A 61 16.41 25.31 -10.74
N LYS A 62 16.51 24.91 -9.47
CA LYS A 62 17.76 24.88 -8.71
C LYS A 62 18.57 23.64 -9.05
N ASN A 63 19.88 23.82 -9.05
CA ASN A 63 20.84 22.80 -9.45
C ASN A 63 21.63 22.40 -8.21
N ILE A 64 20.91 21.75 -7.29
CA ILE A 64 21.29 21.43 -5.91
C ILE A 64 21.19 19.92 -5.67
N VAL A 65 21.89 19.43 -4.65
CA VAL A 65 21.70 18.06 -4.16
C VAL A 65 20.66 18.10 -3.04
N VAL A 66 19.61 17.29 -3.13
CA VAL A 66 18.71 16.96 -2.02
C VAL A 66 18.97 15.50 -1.69
N THR A 67 19.41 15.23 -0.47
CA THR A 67 19.87 13.92 0.00
C THR A 67 19.30 13.60 1.37
N SER A 68 19.08 12.33 1.69
CA SER A 68 19.02 11.89 3.08
C SER A 68 20.43 11.89 3.73
N THR A 69 20.52 11.54 5.01
CA THR A 69 21.79 11.56 5.77
C THR A 69 22.84 10.56 5.27
N ASP A 70 22.43 9.40 4.74
CA ASP A 70 23.26 8.54 3.89
C ASP A 70 22.39 7.84 2.84
N PRO A 71 22.50 8.18 1.55
CA PRO A 71 21.72 7.55 0.48
C PRO A 71 22.20 6.13 0.12
N ASN A 72 23.24 5.60 0.76
CA ASN A 72 23.72 4.23 0.54
C ASN A 72 23.27 3.25 1.63
N ASP A 73 22.67 3.74 2.72
CA ASP A 73 22.10 2.88 3.76
C ASP A 73 20.58 2.69 3.53
N PRO A 74 20.12 1.47 3.18
CA PRO A 74 18.72 1.25 2.83
C PRO A 74 17.75 1.52 3.99
N ARG A 75 18.21 1.53 5.24
CA ARG A 75 17.38 1.86 6.42
C ARG A 75 17.11 3.36 6.46
N ILE A 76 18.13 4.17 6.24
CA ILE A 76 18.00 5.63 6.13
C ILE A 76 17.07 5.98 4.96
N VAL A 77 17.22 5.31 3.82
CA VAL A 77 16.32 5.49 2.66
C VAL A 77 14.88 5.09 3.00
N GLY A 78 14.68 3.98 3.70
CA GLY A 78 13.37 3.52 4.17
C GLY A 78 12.69 4.45 5.18
N TYR A 79 13.47 5.18 5.98
CA TYR A 79 12.94 6.10 7.00
C TYR A 79 12.77 7.55 6.57
N THR A 80 13.51 8.04 5.58
CA THR A 80 13.31 9.40 5.05
C THR A 80 12.19 9.37 4.00
N ILE A 81 10.96 9.34 4.49
CA ILE A 81 9.74 9.15 3.68
C ILE A 81 9.13 10.51 3.32
N LEU A 82 8.99 10.82 2.04
CA LEU A 82 8.11 11.89 1.56
C LEU A 82 6.79 11.25 1.11
N HIS A 83 5.68 11.72 1.66
CA HIS A 83 4.35 11.18 1.40
C HIS A 83 3.39 12.28 0.93
N ALA A 84 2.96 12.23 -0.33
CA ALA A 84 2.18 13.30 -0.95
C ALA A 84 0.68 13.33 -0.59
N GLN A 85 0.18 12.36 0.20
CA GLN A 85 -1.20 12.35 0.74
C GLN A 85 -2.34 12.32 -0.31
N GLY A 86 -2.07 11.89 -1.54
CA GLY A 86 -3.02 11.96 -2.66
C GLY A 86 -2.95 13.26 -3.47
N GLU A 87 -2.02 14.17 -3.16
CA GLU A 87 -1.88 15.48 -3.82
C GLU A 87 -0.71 15.47 -4.82
N GLY A 88 -0.99 15.57 -6.11
CA GLY A 88 0.03 15.84 -7.14
C GLY A 88 1.22 14.87 -7.18
N SER A 89 2.38 15.37 -7.62
CA SER A 89 3.65 14.64 -7.65
C SER A 89 4.41 14.80 -6.33
N VAL A 90 5.00 13.74 -5.75
CA VAL A 90 5.83 13.86 -4.53
C VAL A 90 7.01 14.82 -4.75
N VAL A 91 7.68 14.73 -5.91
CA VAL A 91 8.77 15.65 -6.30
C VAL A 91 8.62 16.12 -7.75
N THR A 92 8.94 17.38 -8.02
CA THR A 92 8.83 18.03 -9.33
C THR A 92 10.14 18.72 -9.75
N PHE A 93 10.45 18.60 -11.05
CA PHE A 93 11.54 19.25 -11.77
C PHE A 93 10.99 19.78 -13.09
N GLN A 94 10.64 21.06 -13.13
CA GLN A 94 9.89 21.66 -14.25
C GLN A 94 10.40 23.04 -14.67
N ASN A 95 11.48 23.52 -14.06
CA ASN A 95 11.92 24.91 -14.12
C ASN A 95 13.32 25.08 -14.74
N GLY A 96 13.85 24.04 -15.41
CA GLY A 96 15.10 24.08 -16.18
C GLY A 96 16.31 23.45 -15.47
N GLU A 97 16.05 22.52 -14.57
CA GLU A 97 17.04 21.77 -13.81
C GLU A 97 17.91 20.89 -14.74
N THR A 98 19.20 20.79 -14.43
CA THR A 98 20.17 19.95 -15.18
C THR A 98 20.59 18.77 -14.32
N SER A 99 21.51 17.91 -14.79
CA SER A 99 21.99 16.73 -14.03
C SER A 99 22.77 17.09 -12.76
N ARG A 100 22.96 18.39 -12.49
CA ARG A 100 23.45 18.95 -11.22
C ARG A 100 22.35 19.14 -10.17
N ALA A 101 21.08 19.06 -10.55
CA ALA A 101 19.99 18.80 -9.61
C ALA A 101 19.99 17.29 -9.34
N VAL A 102 20.07 16.90 -8.06
CA VAL A 102 20.17 15.50 -7.64
C VAL A 102 19.16 15.24 -6.54
N LEU A 103 18.40 14.15 -6.65
CA LEU A 103 17.55 13.61 -5.59
C LEU A 103 18.03 12.20 -5.24
N THR A 104 18.36 11.97 -3.97
CA THR A 104 18.96 10.70 -3.55
C THR A 104 18.67 10.31 -2.10
N GLY A 105 18.41 9.03 -1.85
CA GLY A 105 18.27 8.47 -0.51
C GLY A 105 16.88 8.61 0.13
N PHE A 106 15.81 8.75 -0.64
CA PHE A 106 14.44 8.92 -0.13
C PHE A 106 13.52 7.74 -0.43
N THR A 107 12.49 7.55 0.40
CA THR A 107 11.27 6.81 0.05
C THR A 107 10.19 7.80 -0.39
N LEU A 108 9.68 7.67 -1.62
CA LEU A 108 8.68 8.58 -2.20
C LEU A 108 7.36 7.83 -2.45
N THR A 109 6.26 8.28 -1.84
CA THR A 109 5.01 7.51 -1.79
C THR A 109 3.74 8.37 -1.77
N GLY A 110 2.61 7.79 -2.19
CA GLY A 110 1.29 8.38 -2.04
C GLY A 110 1.00 9.61 -2.91
N GLY A 111 1.70 9.81 -4.02
CA GLY A 111 1.38 10.82 -5.03
C GLY A 111 0.48 10.29 -6.16
N VAL A 112 -0.25 11.20 -6.81
CA VAL A 112 -1.21 10.93 -7.92
C VAL A 112 -0.85 11.65 -9.23
N GLY A 113 0.26 12.40 -9.23
CA GLY A 113 0.79 13.10 -10.39
C GLY A 113 0.18 14.50 -10.56
N THR A 114 0.99 15.45 -10.99
CA THR A 114 0.55 16.84 -11.15
C THR A 114 -0.24 17.01 -12.45
N VAL A 115 -1.46 17.56 -12.34
CA VAL A 115 -2.29 17.95 -13.49
C VAL A 115 -1.63 19.12 -14.23
N ILE A 116 -1.21 18.90 -15.49
CA ILE A 116 -0.58 19.94 -16.33
C ILE A 116 -1.55 20.51 -17.36
N TYR A 117 -2.57 19.75 -17.75
CA TYR A 117 -3.62 20.19 -18.67
C TYR A 117 -4.99 19.79 -18.15
N SER A 118 -5.96 20.71 -18.26
CA SER A 118 -7.38 20.38 -18.12
C SER A 118 -8.24 21.25 -19.06
N TYR A 119 -9.37 20.68 -19.48
CA TYR A 119 -10.36 21.34 -20.32
C TYR A 119 -11.77 20.90 -19.92
N VAL A 120 -12.71 21.85 -19.90
CA VAL A 120 -14.14 21.60 -19.63
C VAL A 120 -14.95 22.26 -20.73
N GLY A 121 -15.55 21.45 -21.60
CA GLY A 121 -16.48 21.87 -22.65
C GLY A 121 -17.94 21.59 -22.29
N SER A 122 -18.84 21.80 -23.25
CA SER A 122 -20.26 21.41 -23.13
C SER A 122 -20.54 19.95 -23.51
N ASP A 123 -19.59 19.32 -24.22
CA ASP A 123 -19.77 18.03 -24.90
C ASP A 123 -18.70 17.00 -24.45
N TYR A 124 -17.60 17.45 -23.82
CA TYR A 124 -16.55 16.64 -23.21
C TYR A 124 -15.68 17.49 -22.25
N SER A 125 -15.12 16.85 -21.23
CA SER A 125 -14.08 17.34 -20.32
C SER A 125 -12.87 16.38 -20.36
N TYR A 126 -11.67 16.88 -20.07
CA TYR A 126 -10.52 16.00 -19.86
C TYR A 126 -9.42 16.62 -18.98
N SER A 127 -8.68 15.77 -18.28
CA SER A 127 -7.51 16.10 -17.45
C SER A 127 -6.29 15.26 -17.88
N TYR A 128 -5.08 15.76 -17.61
CA TYR A 128 -3.84 15.06 -17.90
C TYR A 128 -2.83 15.25 -16.76
N SER A 129 -2.56 14.19 -16.01
CA SER A 129 -1.65 14.13 -14.86
C SER A 129 -0.30 13.52 -15.23
N TYR A 130 0.74 13.92 -14.51
CA TYR A 130 2.10 13.50 -14.80
C TYR A 130 2.92 13.24 -13.53
N GLY A 131 3.58 12.09 -13.43
CA GLY A 131 4.65 11.82 -12.46
C GLY A 131 4.20 11.63 -11.01
N GLY A 132 3.47 10.55 -10.69
CA GLY A 132 2.95 10.27 -9.34
C GLY A 132 3.99 10.41 -8.23
N GLY A 133 5.09 9.65 -8.30
CA GLY A 133 6.26 9.86 -7.45
C GLY A 133 7.07 11.10 -7.86
N ILE A 134 7.53 11.16 -9.12
CA ILE A 134 8.38 12.24 -9.62
C ILE A 134 7.93 12.75 -11.00
N LEU A 135 7.76 14.07 -11.15
CA LEU A 135 7.54 14.75 -12.42
C LEU A 135 8.81 15.46 -12.91
N CYS A 136 9.38 15.03 -14.03
CA CYS A 136 10.48 15.72 -14.75
C CYS A 136 9.98 16.31 -16.09
N MET A 137 9.43 17.52 -16.06
CA MET A 137 8.89 18.20 -17.25
C MET A 137 9.99 19.03 -17.94
N GLY A 138 10.57 18.51 -19.03
CA GLY A 138 11.65 19.16 -19.80
C GLY A 138 12.99 19.32 -19.06
N ALA A 139 13.03 19.06 -17.76
CA ALA A 139 14.22 19.06 -16.91
C ALA A 139 15.11 17.82 -17.13
N SER A 140 16.37 17.89 -16.69
CA SER A 140 17.35 16.80 -16.86
C SER A 140 18.07 16.40 -15.55
N PRO A 141 17.38 16.20 -14.41
CA PRO A 141 18.00 15.90 -13.11
C PRO A 141 18.68 14.51 -13.06
N THR A 142 19.41 14.26 -11.98
CA THR A 142 19.89 12.93 -11.59
C THR A 142 19.02 12.39 -10.45
N ILE A 143 18.36 11.26 -10.66
CA ILE A 143 17.51 10.58 -9.67
C ILE A 143 18.18 9.25 -9.36
N THR A 144 18.67 9.06 -8.13
CA THR A 144 19.48 7.87 -7.78
C THR A 144 19.37 7.45 -6.32
N ARG A 145 19.38 6.14 -6.04
CA ARG A 145 19.28 5.57 -4.68
C ARG A 145 18.01 6.00 -3.94
N ASN A 146 16.89 6.05 -4.65
CA ASN A 146 15.57 6.27 -4.05
C ASN A 146 14.73 4.99 -4.11
N VAL A 147 13.87 4.82 -3.11
CA VAL A 147 12.73 3.91 -3.16
C VAL A 147 11.52 4.73 -3.64
N ILE A 148 10.86 4.29 -4.69
CA ILE A 148 9.69 5.00 -5.26
C ILE A 148 8.54 4.00 -5.28
N THR A 149 7.56 4.19 -4.41
CA THR A 149 6.57 3.14 -4.13
C THR A 149 5.19 3.66 -3.79
N ASN A 150 4.14 2.91 -4.16
CA ASN A 150 2.74 3.20 -3.83
C ASN A 150 2.28 4.61 -4.29
N ASN A 151 2.75 5.07 -5.44
CA ASN A 151 2.26 6.27 -6.12
C ASN A 151 1.28 5.84 -7.23
N ALA A 152 0.08 6.40 -7.28
CA ALA A 152 -1.00 5.92 -8.15
C ALA A 152 -1.71 7.08 -8.85
N ALA A 153 -1.29 7.36 -10.10
CA ALA A 153 -1.90 8.39 -10.92
C ALA A 153 -3.25 7.93 -11.53
N PRO A 154 -4.20 8.86 -11.76
CA PRO A 154 -5.57 8.52 -12.13
C PRO A 154 -5.69 8.05 -13.59
N TYR A 155 -6.67 7.20 -13.88
CA TYR A 155 -7.02 6.80 -15.25
C TYR A 155 -8.52 6.56 -15.34
N ARG A 156 -9.22 7.32 -16.20
CA ARG A 156 -10.69 7.34 -16.25
C ARG A 156 -11.21 7.67 -17.66
N ASN A 157 -12.31 7.05 -18.09
CA ASN A 157 -12.83 7.16 -19.46
C ASN A 157 -14.35 6.89 -19.52
N GLU A 158 -15.15 7.90 -19.17
CA GLU A 158 -16.57 7.73 -18.81
C GLU A 158 -17.51 8.77 -19.46
N GLN A 159 -18.82 8.51 -19.43
CA GLN A 159 -19.87 9.44 -19.86
C GLN A 159 -20.64 9.99 -18.64
N GLU A 160 -20.68 11.30 -18.51
CA GLU A 160 -21.19 12.05 -17.34
C GLU A 160 -22.40 12.92 -17.75
N GLU A 161 -23.44 13.03 -16.91
CA GLU A 161 -24.61 13.89 -17.19
C GLU A 161 -24.45 15.29 -16.58
N VAL A 162 -24.38 16.32 -17.43
CA VAL A 162 -24.16 17.72 -17.01
C VAL A 162 -25.41 18.55 -17.20
N ASN A 163 -25.86 19.22 -16.14
CA ASN A 163 -27.05 20.07 -16.16
C ASN A 163 -26.73 21.55 -16.40
N VAL A 164 -26.89 22.02 -17.65
CA VAL A 164 -26.59 23.40 -18.04
C VAL A 164 -27.88 24.19 -18.26
N GLY A 165 -28.15 25.16 -17.38
CA GLY A 165 -29.27 26.10 -17.53
C GLY A 165 -30.67 25.48 -17.40
N GLY A 166 -30.79 24.29 -16.81
CA GLY A 166 -32.04 23.55 -16.70
C GLY A 166 -32.34 22.61 -17.87
N ALA A 167 -31.33 22.26 -18.68
CA ALA A 167 -31.37 21.16 -19.63
C ALA A 167 -30.24 20.17 -19.33
N ARG A 168 -30.54 18.88 -19.46
CA ARG A 168 -29.59 17.76 -19.34
C ARG A 168 -28.79 17.61 -20.62
N TYR A 169 -27.48 17.41 -20.49
CA TYR A 169 -26.54 17.12 -21.58
C TYR A 169 -25.65 15.95 -21.16
N PHE A 170 -25.25 15.11 -22.11
CA PHE A 170 -24.22 14.10 -21.85
C PHE A 170 -22.87 14.65 -22.31
N THR A 171 -21.89 14.64 -21.41
CA THR A 171 -20.48 14.91 -21.67
C THR A 171 -19.69 13.60 -21.61
N TYR A 172 -18.42 13.62 -22.01
CA TYR A 172 -17.47 12.54 -21.75
C TYR A 172 -16.31 13.09 -20.92
N ARG A 173 -15.93 12.41 -19.83
CA ARG A 173 -14.77 12.75 -18.98
C ARG A 173 -13.64 11.76 -19.25
N TYR A 174 -12.48 12.28 -19.65
CA TYR A 174 -11.27 11.49 -19.86
C TYR A 174 -10.16 11.97 -18.93
N GLU A 175 -9.52 11.05 -18.21
CA GLU A 175 -8.43 11.36 -17.30
C GLU A 175 -7.26 10.45 -17.63
N TRP A 176 -6.18 11.07 -18.06
CA TRP A 176 -5.01 10.41 -18.61
C TRP A 176 -3.80 10.66 -17.71
N SER A 177 -2.92 9.67 -17.56
CA SER A 177 -1.74 9.83 -16.69
C SER A 177 -0.49 9.11 -17.17
N ASP A 178 0.60 9.88 -17.29
CA ASP A 178 1.90 9.34 -17.66
C ASP A 178 2.85 9.36 -16.45
N GLY A 179 3.44 8.21 -16.11
CA GLY A 179 4.50 8.05 -15.10
C GLY A 179 3.97 7.91 -13.68
N GLY A 180 3.66 6.69 -13.23
CA GLY A 180 3.17 6.45 -11.87
C GLY A 180 4.27 6.67 -10.81
N GLY A 181 5.41 6.00 -10.96
CA GLY A 181 6.61 6.26 -10.15
C GLY A 181 7.37 7.50 -10.64
N ILE A 182 7.69 7.59 -11.93
CA ILE A 182 8.41 8.72 -12.54
C ILE A 182 7.84 9.08 -13.91
N TYR A 183 7.63 10.36 -14.19
CA TYR A 183 7.49 10.90 -15.54
C TYR A 183 8.75 11.67 -15.96
N CYS A 184 9.21 11.52 -17.21
CA CYS A 184 10.28 12.34 -17.77
C CYS A 184 10.09 12.71 -19.25
N SER A 185 9.88 14.00 -19.54
CA SER A 185 9.90 14.54 -20.91
C SER A 185 11.19 15.27 -21.29
N GLY A 186 12.18 15.31 -20.38
CA GLY A 186 13.49 15.93 -20.60
C GLY A 186 14.63 14.92 -20.83
N SER A 187 15.75 15.05 -20.12
CA SER A 187 16.92 14.16 -20.31
C SER A 187 17.54 13.76 -18.98
N ALA A 188 16.68 13.32 -18.05
CA ALA A 188 17.08 12.88 -16.72
C ALA A 188 17.97 11.63 -16.78
N THR A 189 18.82 11.46 -15.75
CA THR A 189 19.53 10.21 -15.47
C THR A 189 18.83 9.55 -14.28
N ILE A 190 18.15 8.43 -14.53
CA ILE A 190 17.41 7.65 -13.53
C ILE A 190 18.20 6.35 -13.32
N THR A 191 18.90 6.23 -12.19
CA THR A 191 19.88 5.16 -12.00
C THR A 191 20.09 4.73 -10.54
N HIS A 192 20.27 3.43 -10.26
CA HIS A 192 20.35 2.88 -8.90
C HIS A 192 19.09 3.13 -8.04
N ASN A 193 17.89 3.16 -8.62
CA ASN A 193 16.63 3.27 -7.86
C ASN A 193 15.91 1.93 -7.76
N VAL A 194 15.07 1.80 -6.74
CA VAL A 194 14.13 0.68 -6.55
C VAL A 194 12.71 1.22 -6.70
N ILE A 195 11.98 0.74 -7.69
CA ILE A 195 10.70 1.35 -8.13
C ILE A 195 9.62 0.26 -8.17
N TYR A 196 8.66 0.29 -7.25
CA TYR A 196 7.66 -0.78 -7.13
C TYR A 196 6.28 -0.36 -6.65
N ASN A 197 5.24 -1.16 -6.90
CA ASN A 197 3.85 -0.86 -6.51
C ASN A 197 3.31 0.51 -6.99
N ASN A 198 3.85 1.11 -8.04
CA ASN A 198 3.33 2.37 -8.60
C ASN A 198 2.35 2.09 -9.76
N ALA A 199 1.43 3.02 -10.02
CA ALA A 199 0.43 2.91 -11.08
C ALA A 199 0.15 4.22 -11.83
N ALA A 200 -0.24 4.10 -13.09
CA ALA A 200 -0.72 5.19 -13.97
C ALA A 200 -1.51 4.60 -15.16
N GLU A 201 -1.96 5.41 -16.11
CA GLU A 201 -2.32 4.90 -17.44
C GLU A 201 -1.07 4.42 -18.18
N THR A 202 -0.03 5.24 -18.26
CA THR A 202 1.14 4.98 -19.11
C THR A 202 2.43 5.05 -18.31
N GLY A 203 3.22 3.98 -18.27
CA GLY A 203 4.50 3.98 -17.52
C GLY A 203 4.29 3.89 -16.01
N GLY A 204 3.77 2.76 -15.52
CA GLY A 204 3.40 2.58 -14.11
C GLY A 204 4.57 2.85 -13.16
N GLY A 205 5.73 2.23 -13.39
CA GLY A 205 6.99 2.56 -12.70
C GLY A 205 7.65 3.81 -13.28
N ILE A 206 7.91 3.84 -14.59
CA ILE A 206 8.51 4.98 -15.29
C ILE A 206 7.80 5.24 -16.62
N TYR A 207 7.52 6.51 -16.92
CA TYR A 207 7.29 7.02 -18.28
C TYR A 207 8.43 7.94 -18.71
N ALA A 208 8.99 7.72 -19.90
CA ALA A 208 10.07 8.55 -20.45
C ALA A 208 9.83 8.91 -21.93
N SER A 209 9.38 10.14 -22.21
CA SER A 209 9.19 10.66 -23.59
C SER A 209 10.34 11.50 -24.12
N GLY A 210 11.18 12.04 -23.22
CA GLY A 210 12.41 12.74 -23.58
C GLY A 210 13.61 11.80 -23.72
N SER A 211 14.79 12.34 -24.05
CA SER A 211 16.03 11.56 -24.15
C SER A 211 16.64 11.21 -22.78
N ALA A 212 15.86 10.58 -21.91
CA ALA A 212 16.30 10.13 -20.60
C ALA A 212 17.26 8.92 -20.68
N THR A 213 18.05 8.71 -19.62
CA THR A 213 18.85 7.49 -19.42
C THR A 213 18.29 6.75 -18.20
N VAL A 214 17.63 5.64 -18.43
CA VAL A 214 17.12 4.72 -17.39
C VAL A 214 18.07 3.52 -17.33
N ALA A 215 18.93 3.46 -16.31
CA ALA A 215 19.94 2.40 -16.22
C ALA A 215 20.28 1.97 -14.80
N HIS A 216 20.62 0.69 -14.59
CA HIS A 216 20.99 0.14 -13.27
C HIS A 216 19.89 0.29 -12.21
N ASN A 217 18.60 0.18 -12.60
CA ASN A 217 17.47 0.21 -11.67
C ASN A 217 16.84 -1.19 -11.52
N LEU A 218 16.18 -1.40 -10.36
CA LEU A 218 15.31 -2.54 -10.09
C LEU A 218 13.85 -2.05 -10.10
N ILE A 219 13.02 -2.60 -10.97
CA ILE A 219 11.66 -2.12 -11.25
C ILE A 219 10.67 -3.28 -11.19
N TYR A 220 9.78 -3.33 -10.19
CA TYR A 220 8.89 -4.50 -10.00
C TYR A 220 7.48 -4.20 -9.50
N ASN A 221 6.51 -5.08 -9.78
CA ASN A 221 5.12 -4.98 -9.32
C ASN A 221 4.43 -3.62 -9.58
N ASN A 222 4.84 -2.87 -10.61
CA ASN A 222 4.16 -1.65 -11.05
C ASN A 222 3.10 -1.96 -12.12
N SER A 223 2.02 -1.19 -12.13
CA SER A 223 0.81 -1.44 -12.92
C SER A 223 0.49 -0.31 -13.90
N ALA A 224 -0.01 -0.61 -15.10
CA ALA A 224 -0.42 0.42 -16.05
C ALA A 224 -1.59 -0.03 -16.96
N VAL A 225 -2.01 0.84 -17.88
CA VAL A 225 -2.61 0.44 -19.17
C VAL A 225 -1.47 0.05 -20.12
N ASN A 226 -0.48 0.92 -20.31
CA ASN A 226 0.66 0.67 -21.22
C ASN A 226 2.00 0.87 -20.51
N GLY A 227 2.89 -0.11 -20.51
CA GLY A 227 4.22 0.03 -19.90
C GLY A 227 4.20 -0.07 -18.37
N GLY A 228 3.73 -1.18 -17.79
CA GLY A 228 3.59 -1.34 -16.33
C GLY A 228 4.86 -0.99 -15.55
N GLY A 229 5.97 -1.64 -15.88
CA GLY A 229 7.29 -1.26 -15.37
C GLY A 229 7.81 0.03 -15.99
N VAL A 230 7.98 0.06 -17.32
CA VAL A 230 8.51 1.22 -18.06
C VAL A 230 7.79 1.46 -19.37
N TYR A 231 7.27 2.65 -19.60
CA TYR A 231 6.98 3.19 -20.93
C TYR A 231 8.11 4.13 -21.37
N ILE A 232 8.65 3.95 -22.58
CA ILE A 232 9.74 4.77 -23.09
C ILE A 232 9.60 5.04 -24.60
N TYR A 233 9.68 6.32 -24.99
CA TYR A 233 9.56 6.80 -26.38
C TYR A 233 10.89 7.32 -26.97
N ALA A 234 11.83 7.69 -26.12
CA ALA A 234 13.16 8.14 -26.52
C ALA A 234 14.19 7.92 -25.42
N GLY A 235 15.47 8.03 -25.75
CA GLY A 235 16.57 7.88 -24.80
C GLY A 235 17.10 6.45 -24.73
N GLN A 236 17.44 5.98 -23.53
CA GLN A 236 18.13 4.70 -23.34
C GLN A 236 17.57 3.94 -22.12
N LEU A 237 17.22 2.67 -22.32
CA LEU A 237 16.87 1.71 -21.27
C LEU A 237 17.96 0.63 -21.24
N LEU A 238 18.90 0.73 -20.29
CA LEU A 238 20.16 -0.03 -20.30
C LEU A 238 20.47 -0.70 -18.95
N ASN A 239 20.80 -2.00 -18.92
CA ASN A 239 21.26 -2.67 -17.69
C ASN A 239 20.24 -2.53 -16.52
N ASN A 240 18.94 -2.73 -16.75
CA ASN A 240 17.93 -2.74 -15.67
C ASN A 240 17.44 -4.18 -15.40
N THR A 241 16.93 -4.43 -14.20
CA THR A 241 16.17 -5.65 -13.88
C THR A 241 14.71 -5.24 -13.67
N ILE A 242 13.84 -5.68 -14.58
CA ILE A 242 12.44 -5.31 -14.65
C ILE A 242 11.63 -6.59 -14.51
N VAL A 243 10.85 -6.73 -13.43
CA VAL A 243 10.28 -8.04 -13.03
C VAL A 243 8.91 -7.93 -12.38
N GLY A 244 7.94 -8.79 -12.71
CA GLY A 244 6.65 -8.84 -11.98
C GLY A 244 5.67 -7.69 -12.22
N ASN A 245 5.98 -6.75 -13.13
CA ASN A 245 5.09 -5.63 -13.46
C ASN A 245 3.92 -6.09 -14.37
N ASP A 246 2.90 -5.25 -14.55
CA ASP A 246 1.62 -5.65 -15.16
C ASP A 246 0.89 -4.51 -15.91
N CYS A 247 -0.14 -4.88 -16.68
CA CYS A 247 -1.04 -3.97 -17.40
C CYS A 247 -2.48 -4.04 -16.86
N ASP A 248 -2.66 -4.27 -15.55
CA ASP A 248 -3.97 -4.63 -14.97
C ASP A 248 -4.98 -3.45 -14.88
N LYS A 249 -4.63 -2.25 -15.35
CA LYS A 249 -5.61 -1.14 -15.49
C LYS A 249 -6.56 -1.31 -16.67
N GLU A 250 -6.10 -1.96 -17.73
CA GLU A 250 -6.87 -2.24 -18.97
C GLU A 250 -6.39 -3.59 -19.55
N PRO A 251 -6.64 -4.71 -18.85
CA PRO A 251 -6.07 -6.01 -19.23
C PRO A 251 -6.54 -6.52 -20.61
N GLU A 252 -7.59 -5.91 -21.19
CA GLU A 252 -8.07 -6.22 -22.56
C GLU A 252 -7.27 -5.52 -23.68
N TYR A 253 -6.58 -4.40 -23.39
CA TYR A 253 -5.92 -3.55 -24.41
C TYR A 253 -4.46 -3.19 -24.07
N GLY A 254 -4.07 -3.43 -22.81
CA GLY A 254 -2.80 -3.02 -22.24
C GLY A 254 -1.63 -3.89 -22.66
N VAL A 255 -0.50 -3.26 -22.97
CA VAL A 255 0.70 -3.94 -23.47
C VAL A 255 1.99 -3.36 -22.89
N GLY A 256 3.02 -4.20 -22.82
CA GLY A 256 4.30 -3.88 -22.20
C GLY A 256 4.25 -3.91 -20.68
N GLY A 257 3.68 -4.95 -20.09
CA GLY A 257 3.58 -5.13 -18.63
C GLY A 257 4.89 -4.85 -17.91
N ASN A 258 6.02 -5.41 -18.37
CA ASN A 258 7.33 -4.94 -17.93
C ASN A 258 7.82 -3.70 -18.72
N VAL A 259 7.81 -3.72 -20.06
CA VAL A 259 8.32 -2.60 -20.90
C VAL A 259 7.45 -2.33 -22.13
N TYR A 260 7.10 -1.06 -22.36
CA TYR A 260 6.60 -0.53 -23.63
C TYR A 260 7.64 0.38 -24.28
N ALA A 261 8.18 -0.03 -25.43
CA ALA A 261 9.21 0.70 -26.17
C ALA A 261 8.67 1.27 -27.50
N SER A 262 8.52 2.59 -27.57
CA SER A 262 8.03 3.29 -28.77
C SER A 262 9.17 3.98 -29.49
N PHE A 263 9.59 3.47 -30.65
CA PHE A 263 10.74 4.03 -31.38
C PHE A 263 10.32 5.18 -32.33
N GLY A 264 9.02 5.29 -32.62
CA GLY A 264 8.46 6.27 -33.57
C GLY A 264 8.98 6.09 -35.01
N TYR A 265 8.70 7.05 -35.89
CA TYR A 265 9.13 7.00 -37.30
C TYR A 265 10.65 7.17 -37.53
N ASP A 266 11.45 7.20 -36.46
CA ASP A 266 12.90 7.43 -36.47
C ASP A 266 13.56 6.46 -35.49
N TYR A 267 13.84 5.27 -36.00
CA TYR A 267 14.41 4.08 -35.35
C TYR A 267 15.68 4.31 -34.51
N THR A 268 16.26 5.53 -34.52
CA THR A 268 17.48 5.89 -33.79
C THR A 268 17.24 6.64 -32.48
N ARG A 269 15.98 6.95 -32.13
CA ARG A 269 15.62 7.75 -30.95
C ARG A 269 15.72 7.03 -29.61
N LEU A 270 15.67 5.70 -29.63
CA LEU A 270 15.56 4.84 -28.45
C LEU A 270 16.51 3.64 -28.58
N THR A 271 17.06 3.19 -27.46
CA THR A 271 17.81 1.93 -27.36
C THR A 271 17.35 1.17 -26.13
N VAL A 272 16.99 -0.11 -26.29
CA VAL A 272 16.66 -1.03 -25.21
C VAL A 272 17.65 -2.20 -25.23
N ALA A 273 18.60 -2.22 -24.30
CA ALA A 273 19.67 -3.22 -24.28
C ALA A 273 20.12 -3.65 -22.89
N ASN A 274 20.63 -4.88 -22.77
CA ASN A 274 21.16 -5.46 -21.53
C ASN A 274 20.16 -5.53 -20.36
N ASN A 275 18.85 -5.46 -20.59
CA ASN A 275 17.87 -5.54 -19.50
C ASN A 275 17.42 -6.97 -19.27
N ILE A 276 17.21 -7.36 -18.01
CA ILE A 276 16.32 -8.50 -17.69
C ILE A 276 14.89 -7.96 -17.61
N ILE A 277 13.97 -8.63 -18.28
CA ILE A 277 12.56 -8.24 -18.42
C ILE A 277 11.75 -9.53 -18.23
N CYS A 278 11.35 -9.86 -17.00
CA CYS A 278 10.86 -11.21 -16.70
C CYS A 278 9.61 -11.25 -15.81
N SER A 279 8.86 -12.37 -15.87
CA SER A 279 7.74 -12.63 -14.96
C SER A 279 6.64 -11.54 -14.93
N ALA A 280 6.42 -10.76 -16.00
CA ALA A 280 5.28 -9.83 -16.06
C ALA A 280 3.97 -10.59 -15.80
N ARG A 281 3.06 -10.01 -15.00
CA ARG A 281 1.82 -10.70 -14.56
C ARG A 281 0.70 -10.58 -15.58
N SER A 282 0.65 -9.48 -16.32
CA SER A 282 -0.16 -9.28 -17.52
C SER A 282 0.54 -8.31 -18.48
N GLY A 283 -0.01 -8.10 -19.68
CA GLY A 283 0.54 -7.14 -20.66
C GLY A 283 1.91 -7.50 -21.27
N GLY A 284 2.54 -8.61 -20.88
CA GLY A 284 3.75 -9.16 -21.48
C GLY A 284 5.06 -8.48 -21.13
N GLY A 285 6.16 -9.06 -21.62
CA GLY A 285 7.52 -8.63 -21.30
C GLY A 285 7.89 -7.30 -21.95
N LEU A 286 8.24 -7.33 -23.23
CA LEU A 286 8.61 -6.16 -24.01
C LEU A 286 7.65 -5.95 -25.19
N PHE A 287 6.75 -4.98 -25.04
CA PHE A 287 6.07 -4.36 -26.17
C PHE A 287 7.04 -3.45 -26.93
N TRP A 288 6.98 -3.48 -28.26
CA TRP A 288 7.71 -2.54 -29.12
C TRP A 288 6.86 -2.02 -30.27
N SER A 289 6.96 -0.74 -30.62
CA SER A 289 6.38 -0.19 -31.86
C SER A 289 7.41 0.56 -32.69
N TYR A 290 7.38 0.35 -34.01
CA TYR A 290 8.34 0.91 -34.97
C TYR A 290 9.82 0.58 -34.68
N ALA A 291 10.12 -0.55 -34.03
CA ALA A 291 11.52 -0.96 -33.83
C ALA A 291 12.16 -1.43 -35.15
N GLY A 292 13.49 -1.30 -35.26
CA GLY A 292 14.23 -1.72 -36.44
C GLY A 292 15.74 -1.56 -36.25
N GLY A 293 16.52 -2.38 -36.95
CA GLY A 293 17.97 -2.47 -36.73
C GLY A 293 18.30 -2.96 -35.32
N ASP A 294 19.37 -2.42 -34.74
CA ASP A 294 19.96 -2.89 -33.48
C ASP A 294 19.37 -2.20 -32.24
N ALA A 295 18.13 -1.71 -32.34
CA ALA A 295 17.48 -0.86 -31.33
C ALA A 295 16.93 -1.65 -30.12
N ILE A 296 16.65 -2.94 -30.31
CA ILE A 296 16.36 -3.93 -29.26
C ILE A 296 17.43 -5.03 -29.38
N ARG A 297 18.30 -5.16 -28.38
CA ARG A 297 19.44 -6.10 -28.43
C ARG A 297 19.90 -6.56 -27.04
N TYR A 298 20.40 -7.78 -26.93
CA TYR A 298 21.02 -8.30 -25.70
C TYR A 298 20.17 -8.20 -24.41
N ASN A 299 18.84 -8.19 -24.51
CA ASN A 299 17.96 -8.30 -23.36
C ASN A 299 17.66 -9.79 -23.06
N ASN A 300 17.39 -10.13 -21.81
CA ASN A 300 16.80 -11.42 -21.44
C ASN A 300 15.33 -11.18 -21.09
N VAL A 301 14.44 -11.61 -21.96
CA VAL A 301 13.00 -11.35 -21.82
C VAL A 301 12.31 -12.70 -21.64
N TRP A 302 11.94 -13.07 -20.40
CA TRP A 302 11.56 -14.45 -20.10
C TRP A 302 10.42 -14.61 -19.08
N GLY A 303 9.53 -15.56 -19.37
CA GLY A 303 8.50 -16.03 -18.44
C GLY A 303 7.41 -14.98 -18.19
N ASN A 304 7.23 -14.04 -19.12
CA ASN A 304 6.24 -12.98 -19.01
C ASN A 304 4.85 -13.42 -19.51
N THR A 305 3.79 -12.93 -18.87
CA THR A 305 2.39 -13.24 -19.20
C THR A 305 1.76 -12.07 -19.96
N PRO A 306 1.07 -12.28 -21.11
CA PRO A 306 0.86 -13.57 -21.77
C PRO A 306 2.07 -14.06 -22.58
N VAL A 307 2.99 -13.17 -22.97
CA VAL A 307 4.17 -13.49 -23.80
C VAL A 307 5.37 -12.61 -23.47
N ASP A 308 6.57 -13.06 -23.87
CA ASP A 308 7.81 -12.31 -23.72
C ASP A 308 7.88 -11.06 -24.61
N TYR A 309 7.36 -11.08 -25.85
CA TYR A 309 7.40 -9.92 -26.75
C TYR A 309 6.05 -9.61 -27.42
N ILE A 310 5.76 -8.32 -27.62
CA ILE A 310 4.54 -7.83 -28.29
C ILE A 310 4.88 -6.68 -29.27
N THR A 311 4.14 -6.52 -30.36
CA THR A 311 4.24 -5.33 -31.23
C THR A 311 2.88 -4.83 -31.71
N ARG A 312 2.83 -3.84 -32.62
CA ARG A 312 1.59 -3.42 -33.32
C ARG A 312 1.75 -3.49 -34.83
N ASP A 313 0.71 -3.96 -35.52
CA ASP A 313 0.65 -3.91 -36.98
C ASP A 313 0.63 -2.46 -37.49
N LEU A 314 1.38 -2.18 -38.55
CA LEU A 314 1.61 -0.82 -39.08
C LEU A 314 0.46 -0.31 -39.99
N ARG A 315 -0.59 -1.11 -40.22
CA ARG A 315 -1.78 -0.77 -41.01
C ARG A 315 -3.08 -0.80 -40.20
N THR A 316 -3.24 -1.71 -39.25
CA THR A 316 -4.44 -1.85 -38.40
C THR A 316 -4.24 -1.27 -37.00
N ASN A 317 -2.99 -1.16 -36.54
CA ASN A 317 -2.61 -0.72 -35.18
C ASN A 317 -3.02 -1.71 -34.06
N GLU A 318 -3.43 -2.92 -34.41
CA GLU A 318 -3.73 -4.04 -33.51
C GLU A 318 -2.44 -4.62 -32.91
N ALA A 319 -2.53 -5.19 -31.70
CA ALA A 319 -1.38 -5.76 -31.01
C ALA A 319 -1.09 -7.20 -31.45
N ILE A 320 0.17 -7.50 -31.74
CA ILE A 320 0.66 -8.84 -32.12
C ILE A 320 1.47 -9.39 -30.93
N TYR A 321 0.99 -10.47 -30.32
CA TYR A 321 1.62 -11.14 -29.18
C TYR A 321 2.48 -12.31 -29.67
N GLY A 322 3.76 -12.36 -29.29
CA GLY A 322 4.70 -13.38 -29.77
C GLY A 322 4.89 -13.34 -31.30
N GLY A 323 5.19 -14.49 -31.91
CA GLY A 323 5.18 -14.66 -33.37
C GLY A 323 6.12 -13.69 -34.12
N GLN A 324 5.55 -12.69 -34.79
CA GLN A 324 6.35 -11.65 -35.45
C GLN A 324 7.07 -10.73 -34.46
N ALA A 325 6.43 -10.45 -33.31
CA ALA A 325 6.97 -9.60 -32.25
C ALA A 325 8.23 -10.17 -31.58
N GLU A 326 8.41 -11.48 -31.65
CA GLU A 326 9.45 -12.26 -30.96
C GLU A 326 10.88 -11.77 -31.26
N TRP A 327 11.72 -11.48 -30.26
CA TRP A 327 13.14 -11.15 -30.47
C TRP A 327 14.13 -12.21 -29.97
N THR A 328 13.69 -13.33 -29.40
CA THR A 328 14.55 -14.46 -29.02
C THR A 328 15.50 -14.85 -30.16
N GLY A 329 16.82 -14.81 -29.88
CA GLY A 329 17.86 -15.11 -30.87
C GLY A 329 18.10 -14.05 -31.94
N ARG A 330 17.29 -12.98 -31.99
CA ARG A 330 17.56 -11.78 -32.81
C ARG A 330 18.45 -10.82 -32.00
N ASN A 331 19.47 -10.23 -32.62
CA ASN A 331 20.36 -9.23 -32.00
C ASN A 331 20.90 -9.62 -30.60
N GLY A 332 21.18 -10.91 -30.38
CA GLY A 332 21.66 -11.44 -29.11
C GLY A 332 20.69 -11.35 -27.93
N ASN A 333 19.41 -11.01 -28.15
CA ASN A 333 18.40 -11.17 -27.11
C ASN A 333 18.15 -12.67 -26.83
N ILE A 334 17.83 -13.00 -25.59
CA ILE A 334 17.52 -14.36 -25.13
C ILE A 334 16.20 -14.39 -24.34
N SER A 335 15.63 -15.58 -24.20
CA SER A 335 14.45 -15.84 -23.37
C SER A 335 14.70 -17.13 -22.59
N ALA A 336 15.36 -16.99 -21.44
CA ALA A 336 15.69 -18.10 -20.55
C ALA A 336 15.62 -17.64 -19.09
N ASP A 337 15.34 -18.58 -18.18
CA ASP A 337 15.29 -18.34 -16.73
C ASP A 337 16.52 -17.53 -16.27
N PRO A 338 16.38 -16.31 -15.72
CA PRO A 338 17.50 -15.54 -15.20
C PRO A 338 18.29 -16.26 -14.10
N VAL A 339 17.69 -17.25 -13.43
CA VAL A 339 18.21 -17.98 -12.26
C VAL A 339 18.71 -17.02 -11.17
N PHE A 340 17.76 -16.40 -10.48
CA PHE A 340 18.05 -15.51 -9.36
C PHE A 340 18.33 -16.26 -8.05
N LEU A 341 19.07 -15.63 -7.14
CA LEU A 341 19.23 -16.09 -5.76
C LEU A 341 17.90 -16.07 -5.01
N SER A 342 17.63 -17.12 -4.23
CA SER A 342 16.33 -17.36 -3.58
C SER A 342 16.18 -16.78 -2.17
N SER A 343 17.25 -16.26 -1.56
CA SER A 343 17.21 -15.60 -0.25
C SER A 343 16.64 -14.18 -0.36
N TRP A 344 15.68 -13.83 0.50
CA TRP A 344 14.97 -12.54 0.49
C TRP A 344 15.90 -11.31 0.37
N SER A 345 17.00 -11.27 1.14
CA SER A 345 17.99 -10.19 1.14
C SER A 345 18.94 -10.13 -0.09
N ALA A 346 18.80 -11.06 -1.04
CA ALA A 346 19.57 -11.10 -2.29
C ALA A 346 18.67 -11.39 -3.51
N ARG A 347 17.35 -11.21 -3.36
CA ARG A 347 16.36 -11.45 -4.43
C ARG A 347 16.70 -10.59 -5.66
N TYR A 348 16.63 -11.20 -6.84
CA TYR A 348 16.96 -10.62 -8.15
C TYR A 348 18.47 -10.42 -8.48
N ARG A 349 19.40 -10.91 -7.64
CA ARG A 349 20.81 -11.13 -8.02
C ARG A 349 21.02 -12.46 -8.73
N LEU A 350 22.02 -12.56 -9.61
CA LEU A 350 22.30 -13.72 -10.46
C LEU A 350 23.00 -14.88 -9.72
N ASP A 351 22.51 -16.11 -9.92
CA ASP A 351 23.23 -17.33 -9.56
C ASP A 351 24.29 -17.71 -10.62
N ALA A 352 25.31 -18.46 -10.20
CA ALA A 352 26.38 -18.99 -11.08
C ALA A 352 25.89 -19.89 -12.23
N GLY A 353 24.64 -20.39 -12.17
CA GLY A 353 23.97 -21.12 -13.24
C GLY A 353 23.33 -20.24 -14.33
N SER A 354 23.22 -18.92 -14.13
CA SER A 354 22.44 -18.00 -14.96
C SER A 354 22.88 -17.95 -16.44
N PRO A 355 21.94 -17.85 -17.38
CA PRO A 355 22.21 -17.58 -18.80
C PRO A 355 22.49 -16.09 -19.08
N CYS A 356 22.30 -15.19 -18.11
CA CYS A 356 22.55 -13.75 -18.27
C CYS A 356 24.05 -13.39 -18.19
N ILE A 357 24.86 -14.29 -17.62
CA ILE A 357 26.29 -14.07 -17.37
C ILE A 357 27.06 -14.01 -18.71
N SER A 358 27.77 -12.91 -18.92
CA SER A 358 28.50 -12.55 -20.13
C SER A 358 27.66 -12.61 -21.41
N ALA A 359 26.35 -12.35 -21.29
CA ALA A 359 25.38 -12.42 -22.37
C ALA A 359 24.96 -11.05 -22.95
N GLY A 360 25.36 -9.94 -22.33
CA GLY A 360 25.02 -8.56 -22.72
C GLY A 360 25.72 -8.06 -23.99
N ASP A 361 25.70 -6.76 -24.23
CA ASP A 361 26.29 -6.16 -25.44
C ASP A 361 27.83 -6.35 -25.50
N PRO A 362 28.39 -7.05 -26.51
CA PRO A 362 29.84 -7.26 -26.64
C PRO A 362 30.60 -5.99 -27.03
N ASP A 363 29.91 -4.95 -27.54
CA ASP A 363 30.49 -3.62 -27.81
C ASP A 363 30.29 -2.65 -26.63
N PHE A 364 29.82 -3.13 -25.46
CA PHE A 364 29.63 -2.29 -24.27
C PHE A 364 30.95 -1.73 -23.72
N VAL A 365 30.98 -0.44 -23.45
CA VAL A 365 32.15 0.26 -22.86
C VAL A 365 31.69 1.01 -21.61
N PRO A 366 32.03 0.54 -20.39
CA PRO A 366 31.62 1.20 -19.15
C PRO A 366 32.31 2.56 -18.98
N ARG A 367 31.63 3.50 -18.33
CA ARG A 367 32.21 4.77 -17.91
C ARG A 367 33.23 4.53 -16.78
N PRO A 368 34.25 5.40 -16.61
CA PRO A 368 35.25 5.21 -15.56
C PRO A 368 34.63 5.24 -14.15
N GLY A 369 34.63 4.10 -13.45
CA GLY A 369 34.00 3.95 -12.14
C GLY A 369 32.48 3.72 -12.17
N GLU A 370 31.93 3.27 -13.31
CA GLU A 370 30.54 2.81 -13.39
C GLU A 370 30.36 1.48 -12.68
N THR A 371 29.39 1.45 -11.77
CA THR A 371 28.99 0.26 -11.01
C THR A 371 27.60 -0.21 -11.41
N ASP A 372 27.33 -1.48 -11.19
CA ASP A 372 25.99 -2.06 -11.17
C ASP A 372 25.15 -1.54 -9.98
N ILE A 373 23.97 -2.15 -9.74
CA ILE A 373 23.04 -1.75 -8.68
C ILE A 373 23.61 -1.89 -7.26
N ASP A 374 24.53 -2.83 -7.06
CA ASP A 374 25.05 -3.24 -5.75
C ASP A 374 26.43 -2.65 -5.42
N GLY A 375 27.11 -2.08 -6.43
CA GLY A 375 28.38 -1.34 -6.27
C GLY A 375 29.58 -2.01 -6.94
N ASP A 376 29.40 -3.12 -7.65
CA ASP A 376 30.48 -3.87 -8.30
C ASP A 376 30.78 -3.39 -9.73
N PRO A 377 32.00 -3.63 -10.28
CA PRO A 377 32.45 -2.98 -11.51
C PRO A 377 31.80 -3.57 -12.78
N ARG A 378 31.17 -2.72 -13.59
CA ARG A 378 30.20 -3.11 -14.64
C ARG A 378 30.73 -3.82 -15.91
N VAL A 379 31.94 -4.41 -15.90
CA VAL A 379 32.40 -5.41 -16.90
C VAL A 379 33.46 -6.31 -16.26
N TYR A 380 33.17 -7.61 -16.16
CA TYR A 380 34.09 -8.58 -15.56
C TYR A 380 34.82 -9.52 -16.56
N ALA A 381 34.16 -10.03 -17.61
CA ALA A 381 34.70 -11.11 -18.45
C ALA A 381 34.64 -10.84 -19.98
N LEU A 382 35.29 -9.75 -20.42
CA LEU A 382 35.21 -9.13 -21.77
C LEU A 382 33.82 -8.61 -22.18
N ARG A 383 32.74 -9.19 -21.66
CA ARG A 383 31.36 -8.90 -22.01
C ARG A 383 30.58 -8.68 -20.72
N VAL A 384 29.76 -7.64 -20.72
CA VAL A 384 28.85 -7.26 -19.63
C VAL A 384 27.72 -8.29 -19.48
N ASP A 385 27.16 -8.38 -18.28
CA ASP A 385 26.00 -9.21 -18.01
C ASP A 385 24.69 -8.54 -18.49
N ILE A 386 23.62 -9.33 -18.58
CA ILE A 386 22.25 -8.83 -18.78
C ILE A 386 21.62 -8.63 -17.39
N GLY A 387 21.03 -7.46 -17.13
CA GLY A 387 20.39 -7.10 -15.87
C GLY A 387 21.03 -5.89 -15.18
N ALA A 388 20.55 -5.56 -13.98
CA ALA A 388 21.10 -4.50 -13.13
C ALA A 388 22.28 -4.95 -12.23
N ASP A 389 22.61 -6.24 -12.22
CA ASP A 389 23.66 -6.93 -11.45
C ASP A 389 24.77 -7.43 -12.41
N GLU A 390 26.03 -7.56 -11.95
CA GLU A 390 27.17 -8.10 -12.74
C GLU A 390 27.86 -9.23 -11.96
N TYR A 391 27.79 -10.46 -12.47
CA TYR A 391 28.23 -11.65 -11.72
C TYR A 391 29.76 -11.80 -11.62
N ILE A 392 30.27 -11.66 -10.39
CA ILE A 392 31.70 -11.80 -10.06
C ILE A 392 32.06 -13.27 -9.75
N GLY A 393 32.50 -14.04 -10.76
CA GLY A 393 32.83 -15.46 -10.57
C GLY A 393 33.72 -16.14 -11.64
N TYR A 394 33.27 -17.29 -12.15
CA TYR A 394 33.95 -18.08 -13.20
C TYR A 394 33.10 -18.16 -14.48
N VAL A 395 33.73 -17.94 -15.64
CA VAL A 395 33.07 -17.87 -16.95
C VAL A 395 33.63 -18.92 -17.91
N LYS A 396 32.80 -19.41 -18.83
CA LYS A 396 33.12 -20.42 -19.86
C LYS A 396 33.81 -19.79 -21.10
N PRO A 397 34.56 -20.54 -21.92
CA PRO A 397 35.15 -20.00 -23.15
C PRO A 397 34.09 -19.60 -24.20
N LEU A 398 34.37 -18.54 -24.96
CA LEU A 398 33.43 -17.90 -25.91
C LEU A 398 34.03 -17.87 -27.33
N ALA A 399 33.25 -18.26 -28.34
CA ALA A 399 33.62 -18.16 -29.76
C ALA A 399 33.34 -16.76 -30.32
N HIS A 400 34.00 -16.42 -31.44
CA HIS A 400 33.75 -15.20 -32.21
C HIS A 400 34.05 -15.45 -33.71
N ALA A 401 33.02 -15.46 -34.57
CA ALA A 401 33.05 -15.90 -35.97
C ALA A 401 33.10 -14.77 -37.02
N GLY A 402 33.03 -13.50 -36.59
CA GLY A 402 32.99 -12.36 -37.49
C GLY A 402 31.60 -12.14 -38.13
N ALA A 403 31.50 -11.12 -38.99
CA ALA A 403 30.22 -10.49 -39.32
C ALA A 403 29.47 -11.05 -40.55
N ASP A 404 28.14 -10.91 -40.49
CA ASP A 404 27.12 -11.26 -41.50
C ASP A 404 27.29 -10.60 -42.88
N ARG A 405 26.75 -11.26 -43.92
CA ARG A 405 27.00 -10.90 -45.33
C ARG A 405 25.80 -11.12 -46.26
N HIS A 406 24.79 -10.25 -46.18
CA HIS A 406 23.66 -10.22 -47.13
C HIS A 406 24.07 -9.76 -48.54
N ILE A 407 23.55 -10.44 -49.57
CA ILE A 407 23.68 -10.10 -51.00
C ILE A 407 22.33 -10.23 -51.72
N LEU A 408 22.04 -9.30 -52.63
CA LEU A 408 20.77 -9.27 -53.40
C LEU A 408 20.73 -10.26 -54.58
N ALA A 409 21.87 -10.84 -54.93
CA ALA A 409 22.07 -11.87 -55.94
C ALA A 409 23.42 -12.60 -55.67
N PRO A 410 23.66 -13.81 -56.20
CA PRO A 410 24.72 -14.69 -55.67
C PRO A 410 26.18 -14.34 -56.08
N GLU A 411 27.09 -14.19 -55.10
CA GLU A 411 28.55 -13.90 -55.29
C GLU A 411 29.47 -14.35 -54.11
N PRO A 412 30.82 -14.39 -54.24
CA PRO A 412 31.75 -15.06 -53.29
C PRO A 412 32.02 -14.44 -51.89
N VAL A 413 32.39 -15.28 -50.91
CA VAL A 413 32.41 -14.96 -49.46
C VAL A 413 33.61 -15.59 -48.69
N THR A 414 34.01 -15.02 -47.54
CA THR A 414 35.10 -15.45 -46.61
C THR A 414 34.76 -15.10 -45.15
N LEU A 415 35.20 -15.89 -44.15
CA LEU A 415 34.88 -15.84 -42.70
C LEU A 415 36.16 -15.67 -41.80
N ASP A 416 36.05 -15.33 -40.50
CA ASP A 416 37.20 -15.16 -39.57
C ASP A 416 36.87 -15.44 -38.07
N GLY A 417 37.59 -16.38 -37.44
CA GLY A 417 37.37 -16.86 -36.07
C GLY A 417 38.31 -16.34 -34.99
N THR A 418 39.22 -15.39 -35.29
CA THR A 418 40.40 -15.12 -34.44
C THR A 418 40.16 -14.38 -33.12
N GLY A 419 38.93 -13.92 -32.82
CA GLY A 419 38.60 -13.06 -31.67
C GLY A 419 38.12 -13.76 -30.37
N SER A 420 38.32 -15.07 -30.22
CA SER A 420 37.69 -15.89 -29.17
C SER A 420 38.33 -15.77 -27.76
N TYR A 421 37.55 -15.98 -26.69
CA TYR A 421 37.95 -15.85 -25.27
C TYR A 421 38.14 -17.19 -24.53
N PHE A 422 39.10 -17.22 -23.60
CA PHE A 422 39.44 -18.39 -22.78
C PHE A 422 39.84 -17.96 -21.36
N SER A 423 39.22 -18.54 -20.33
CA SER A 423 39.45 -18.18 -18.91
C SER A 423 40.81 -18.66 -18.35
N ASP A 424 41.47 -19.61 -19.02
CA ASP A 424 42.92 -19.83 -18.90
C ASP A 424 43.58 -19.63 -20.29
N PRO A 425 44.13 -18.43 -20.58
CA PRO A 425 44.78 -18.13 -21.86
C PRO A 425 46.17 -18.80 -22.02
N HIS A 426 46.54 -19.74 -21.14
CA HIS A 426 47.72 -20.60 -21.28
C HIS A 426 47.36 -22.10 -21.46
N GLY A 427 46.05 -22.42 -21.56
CA GLY A 427 45.54 -23.74 -21.93
C GLY A 427 45.60 -24.06 -23.44
N PRO A 428 45.19 -25.29 -23.84
CA PRO A 428 45.09 -25.71 -25.24
C PRO A 428 43.79 -25.25 -25.91
N THR A 429 43.86 -24.78 -27.16
CA THR A 429 42.68 -24.23 -27.89
C THR A 429 42.50 -24.81 -29.30
N SER A 430 41.29 -24.70 -29.86
CA SER A 430 40.90 -25.27 -31.16
C SER A 430 39.72 -24.53 -31.81
N PHE A 431 39.53 -24.68 -33.14
CA PHE A 431 38.46 -24.09 -33.95
C PHE A 431 37.79 -25.15 -34.86
N ALA A 432 36.50 -24.99 -35.20
CA ALA A 432 35.81 -25.80 -36.22
C ALA A 432 34.61 -25.08 -36.86
N TRP A 433 34.52 -25.09 -38.19
CA TRP A 433 33.45 -24.46 -38.99
C TRP A 433 32.44 -25.47 -39.59
N THR A 434 31.18 -25.06 -39.80
CA THR A 434 30.13 -25.89 -40.44
C THR A 434 29.07 -25.02 -41.13
N GLN A 435 28.58 -25.38 -42.33
CA GLN A 435 27.37 -24.76 -42.93
C GLN A 435 26.12 -25.31 -42.24
N THR A 436 25.22 -24.44 -41.81
CA THR A 436 24.00 -24.78 -41.05
C THR A 436 22.69 -24.52 -41.79
N SER A 437 22.68 -23.64 -42.81
CA SER A 437 21.48 -23.38 -43.62
C SER A 437 21.79 -22.97 -45.07
N GLY A 438 20.76 -23.01 -45.91
CA GLY A 438 20.78 -22.64 -47.32
C GLY A 438 21.05 -23.76 -48.31
N ALA A 439 21.14 -23.40 -49.59
CA ALA A 439 21.61 -24.34 -50.59
C ALA A 439 23.10 -24.65 -50.36
N GLU A 440 23.50 -25.89 -50.62
CA GLU A 440 24.81 -26.44 -50.26
C GLU A 440 25.97 -25.74 -50.98
N VAL A 441 27.03 -25.38 -50.23
CA VAL A 441 28.24 -24.73 -50.76
C VAL A 441 29.50 -25.32 -50.11
N MET A 442 30.65 -25.18 -50.78
CA MET A 442 31.91 -25.79 -50.35
C MET A 442 32.87 -24.75 -49.76
N LEU A 443 33.35 -25.00 -48.54
CA LEU A 443 34.48 -24.29 -47.90
C LEU A 443 35.84 -24.87 -48.33
N ASP A 444 36.91 -24.10 -48.17
CA ASP A 444 38.29 -24.48 -48.51
C ASP A 444 39.10 -25.11 -47.36
N ASP A 445 39.04 -24.58 -46.13
CA ASP A 445 39.56 -25.24 -44.91
C ASP A 445 38.72 -24.94 -43.65
N ALA A 446 37.78 -25.83 -43.34
CA ALA A 446 36.86 -25.69 -42.21
C ALA A 446 37.47 -25.89 -40.81
N LEU A 447 38.78 -26.13 -40.66
CA LEU A 447 39.48 -26.18 -39.37
C LEU A 447 40.50 -25.04 -39.18
N ALA A 448 40.72 -24.23 -40.21
CA ALA A 448 41.47 -22.99 -40.10
C ALA A 448 40.63 -21.88 -39.45
N ALA A 449 41.29 -20.82 -38.98
CA ALA A 449 40.57 -19.65 -38.45
C ALA A 449 39.84 -18.83 -39.54
N GLN A 450 40.13 -19.01 -40.86
CA GLN A 450 39.63 -18.13 -41.93
C GLN A 450 39.34 -18.87 -43.28
N PRO A 451 38.11 -19.41 -43.52
CA PRO A 451 37.71 -20.10 -44.77
C PRO A 451 36.76 -19.32 -45.73
N ALA A 452 36.48 -19.83 -46.95
CA ALA A 452 35.74 -19.14 -48.04
C ALA A 452 34.81 -20.01 -48.95
N PHE A 453 33.75 -19.41 -49.57
CA PHE A 453 32.74 -20.09 -50.45
C PHE A 453 32.06 -19.18 -51.54
N THR A 454 31.00 -19.66 -52.23
CA THR A 454 30.10 -18.88 -53.13
C THR A 454 28.65 -19.46 -53.22
N PRO A 455 27.55 -18.67 -53.16
CA PRO A 455 26.15 -19.16 -53.24
C PRO A 455 25.57 -19.34 -54.66
N PRO A 456 24.47 -20.13 -54.83
CA PRO A 456 23.80 -20.36 -56.12
C PRO A 456 22.47 -19.62 -56.43
N ALA A 457 21.68 -19.18 -55.46
CA ALA A 457 20.32 -18.65 -55.69
C ALA A 457 19.83 -17.65 -54.61
N GLU A 458 18.73 -16.94 -54.87
CA GLU A 458 17.98 -16.18 -53.85
C GLU A 458 17.48 -17.14 -52.75
N GLY A 459 17.82 -16.81 -51.49
CA GLY A 459 17.62 -17.67 -50.32
C GLY A 459 18.60 -17.33 -49.20
N TRP A 460 18.40 -17.93 -48.02
CA TRP A 460 19.20 -17.71 -46.82
C TRP A 460 20.35 -18.72 -46.77
N TYR A 461 21.55 -18.35 -46.31
CA TYR A 461 22.70 -19.24 -46.14
C TYR A 461 23.36 -18.95 -44.80
N THR A 462 23.77 -19.98 -44.04
CA THR A 462 24.30 -19.79 -42.69
C THR A 462 25.46 -20.74 -42.40
N PHE A 463 26.44 -20.29 -41.60
CA PHE A 463 27.55 -21.09 -41.08
C PHE A 463 27.70 -20.91 -39.57
N SER A 464 28.52 -21.75 -38.96
CA SER A 464 28.80 -21.77 -37.52
C SER A 464 30.26 -22.08 -37.20
N LEU A 465 30.78 -21.51 -36.11
CA LEU A 465 32.11 -21.74 -35.50
C LEU A 465 31.98 -22.19 -34.03
N VAL A 466 32.77 -23.19 -33.61
CA VAL A 466 32.92 -23.60 -32.20
C VAL A 466 34.39 -23.56 -31.77
N VAL A 467 34.66 -23.18 -30.52
CA VAL A 467 36.00 -23.24 -29.88
C VAL A 467 35.99 -24.03 -28.56
N ALA A 468 37.17 -24.28 -27.98
CA ALA A 468 37.32 -25.00 -26.70
C ALA A 468 38.61 -24.59 -25.96
N ASP A 469 38.63 -24.75 -24.62
CA ASP A 469 39.80 -24.52 -23.75
C ASP A 469 40.45 -25.81 -23.19
N GLY A 470 39.87 -26.97 -23.50
CA GLY A 470 40.29 -28.28 -23.01
C GLY A 470 39.52 -28.81 -21.79
N GLN A 471 38.71 -27.98 -21.12
CA GLN A 471 37.75 -28.39 -20.09
C GLN A 471 36.30 -28.23 -20.58
N TYR A 472 36.00 -27.17 -21.33
CA TYR A 472 34.69 -26.90 -21.93
C TYR A 472 34.82 -26.48 -23.41
N THR A 473 33.72 -26.66 -24.14
CA THR A 473 33.49 -26.11 -25.49
C THR A 473 32.60 -24.88 -25.38
N SER A 474 32.81 -23.89 -26.24
CA SER A 474 31.91 -22.74 -26.36
C SER A 474 30.54 -23.16 -26.89
N ALA A 475 29.56 -22.26 -26.79
CA ALA A 475 28.44 -22.26 -27.71
C ALA A 475 28.93 -22.03 -29.17
N PRO A 476 28.19 -22.48 -30.19
CA PRO A 476 28.42 -22.08 -31.57
C PRO A 476 28.12 -20.60 -31.77
N ASP A 477 29.02 -19.88 -32.44
CA ASP A 477 28.74 -18.57 -33.05
C ASP A 477 28.43 -18.75 -34.56
N THR A 478 27.79 -17.79 -35.24
CA THR A 478 27.22 -17.98 -36.60
C THR A 478 27.28 -16.78 -37.55
N VAL A 479 27.12 -17.00 -38.87
CA VAL A 479 27.22 -15.98 -39.93
C VAL A 479 26.29 -16.26 -41.16
N LEU A 480 25.53 -15.26 -41.70
CA LEU A 480 24.19 -15.39 -42.37
C LEU A 480 23.85 -14.52 -43.66
N VAL A 481 22.65 -14.76 -44.30
CA VAL A 481 21.83 -14.05 -45.37
C VAL A 481 20.26 -14.19 -45.14
N VAL A 482 19.30 -13.29 -45.60
CA VAL A 482 17.89 -13.10 -45.02
C VAL A 482 16.64 -12.79 -45.96
N VAL A 483 15.39 -13.36 -45.74
CA VAL A 483 13.99 -13.06 -46.30
C VAL A 483 12.73 -13.78 -45.59
N GLY A 484 11.75 -13.15 -44.84
CA GLY A 484 10.75 -13.81 -43.88
C GLY A 484 9.17 -13.76 -44.05
N ASN A 485 8.32 -14.13 -43.02
CA ASN A 485 6.80 -14.35 -43.03
C ASN A 485 5.99 -14.14 -41.65
N GLU A 486 4.66 -14.50 -41.54
CA GLU A 486 3.57 -13.91 -40.61
C GLU A 486 2.51 -14.92 -39.93
N ARG A 487 1.63 -14.59 -38.90
CA ARG A 487 0.64 -15.50 -38.12
C ARG A 487 -0.57 -14.87 -37.24
N PRO A 488 -1.72 -15.57 -36.84
CA PRO A 488 -2.98 -15.07 -36.10
C PRO A 488 -3.38 -15.48 -34.59
N VAL A 489 -4.68 -15.33 -34.10
CA VAL A 489 -5.15 -14.97 -32.67
C VAL A 489 -6.43 -15.67 -32.02
N ALA A 490 -6.64 -15.64 -30.66
CA ALA A 490 -7.82 -16.14 -29.84
C ALA A 490 -8.21 -15.27 -28.57
N ASN A 491 -9.28 -15.60 -27.78
CA ASN A 491 -9.64 -14.96 -26.45
C ASN A 491 -10.55 -15.79 -25.48
N ALA A 492 -10.21 -15.89 -24.18
CA ALA A 492 -10.78 -16.79 -23.15
C ALA A 492 -11.51 -16.16 -21.92
N GLY A 493 -11.40 -14.84 -21.68
CA GLY A 493 -12.06 -14.13 -20.57
C GLY A 493 -11.26 -14.06 -19.25
N PRO A 494 -11.69 -13.22 -18.27
CA PRO A 494 -10.86 -12.82 -17.13
C PRO A 494 -10.81 -13.81 -15.95
N ASP A 495 -9.70 -13.73 -15.21
CA ASP A 495 -9.33 -14.55 -14.05
C ASP A 495 -10.25 -14.36 -12.84
N LYS A 496 -10.52 -15.44 -12.08
CA LYS A 496 -11.56 -15.48 -11.03
C LYS A 496 -11.24 -16.39 -9.86
N LEU A 497 -11.68 -15.98 -8.67
CA LEU A 497 -11.67 -16.77 -7.42
C LEU A 497 -13.03 -17.41 -7.15
N TRP A 498 -13.06 -18.70 -6.81
CA TRP A 498 -14.28 -19.42 -6.43
C TRP A 498 -14.10 -20.28 -5.18
N ALA A 499 -15.16 -20.38 -4.37
CA ALA A 499 -15.24 -21.31 -3.26
C ALA A 499 -15.25 -22.78 -3.75
N THR A 500 -14.39 -23.62 -3.17
CA THR A 500 -14.36 -25.07 -3.44
C THR A 500 -14.91 -25.87 -2.24
N PRO A 501 -15.70 -26.95 -2.47
CA PRO A 501 -16.21 -27.44 -3.75
C PRO A 501 -17.36 -26.60 -4.30
N GLY A 502 -17.40 -26.40 -5.62
CA GLY A 502 -18.32 -25.46 -6.28
C GLY A 502 -18.56 -25.76 -7.76
N GLY A 503 -19.46 -25.02 -8.40
CA GLY A 503 -19.71 -25.07 -9.85
C GLY A 503 -19.11 -23.85 -10.53
N ILE A 504 -18.31 -24.06 -11.59
CA ILE A 504 -17.49 -23.02 -12.23
C ILE A 504 -17.81 -22.95 -13.73
N ARG A 505 -17.77 -21.75 -14.32
CA ARG A 505 -18.11 -21.49 -15.74
C ARG A 505 -17.15 -20.49 -16.37
N LEU A 506 -16.72 -20.78 -17.60
CA LEU A 506 -15.82 -19.95 -18.42
C LEU A 506 -16.61 -19.18 -19.49
N ASP A 507 -15.98 -18.18 -20.12
CA ASP A 507 -16.61 -17.35 -21.17
C ASP A 507 -15.57 -16.76 -22.14
N GLY A 508 -15.34 -17.45 -23.26
CA GLY A 508 -14.43 -17.07 -24.34
C GLY A 508 -15.16 -16.50 -25.56
N SER A 509 -16.24 -15.74 -25.36
CA SER A 509 -17.13 -15.25 -26.42
C SER A 509 -16.57 -14.12 -27.31
N ARG A 510 -15.24 -13.91 -27.34
CA ARG A 510 -14.58 -12.71 -27.92
C ARG A 510 -13.41 -12.97 -28.92
N SER A 511 -13.28 -14.15 -29.52
CA SER A 511 -12.16 -14.54 -30.43
C SER A 511 -12.27 -14.02 -31.89
N HIS A 512 -11.16 -13.81 -32.62
CA HIS A 512 -11.12 -13.21 -34.00
C HIS A 512 -9.84 -13.53 -34.83
N ASP A 513 -9.79 -13.12 -36.12
CA ASP A 513 -8.68 -13.33 -37.08
C ASP A 513 -8.54 -12.15 -38.08
N ALA A 514 -7.39 -12.00 -38.75
CA ALA A 514 -6.98 -10.89 -39.60
C ALA A 514 -6.71 -11.22 -41.09
N ASP A 515 -6.37 -12.48 -41.45
CA ASP A 515 -6.09 -12.83 -42.86
C ASP A 515 -7.40 -13.18 -43.61
N PRO A 516 -7.75 -12.55 -44.75
CA PRO A 516 -9.07 -12.79 -45.34
C PRO A 516 -9.14 -14.08 -46.20
N PRO A 517 -10.15 -14.99 -46.05
CA PRO A 517 -11.38 -14.84 -45.23
C PRO A 517 -12.08 -16.14 -44.72
N ASP A 518 -12.03 -16.49 -43.42
CA ASP A 518 -12.63 -17.75 -42.91
C ASP A 518 -13.48 -17.67 -41.60
N GLU A 519 -14.08 -18.80 -41.18
CA GLU A 519 -14.98 -18.96 -40.01
C GLU A 519 -14.31 -19.75 -38.86
N LEU A 520 -14.32 -19.21 -37.63
CA LEU A 520 -13.65 -19.82 -36.47
C LEU A 520 -14.42 -20.99 -35.81
N THR A 521 -13.65 -21.92 -35.23
CA THR A 521 -14.12 -22.98 -34.32
C THR A 521 -13.42 -22.90 -32.96
N TYR A 522 -14.03 -23.44 -31.90
CA TYR A 522 -13.57 -23.30 -30.51
C TYR A 522 -13.11 -24.64 -29.92
N ALA A 523 -11.93 -24.69 -29.31
CA ALA A 523 -11.41 -25.86 -28.61
C ALA A 523 -10.88 -25.49 -27.22
N TRP A 524 -11.61 -25.86 -26.17
CA TRP A 524 -11.16 -25.68 -24.78
C TRP A 524 -10.33 -26.88 -24.28
N THR A 525 -9.11 -26.61 -23.82
CA THR A 525 -8.18 -27.59 -23.24
C THR A 525 -7.89 -27.20 -21.78
N GLN A 526 -7.99 -28.13 -20.83
CA GLN A 526 -7.44 -27.89 -19.49
C GLN A 526 -5.90 -28.07 -19.54
N LEU A 527 -5.15 -27.02 -19.20
CA LEU A 527 -3.69 -27.04 -19.11
C LEU A 527 -3.20 -27.42 -17.71
N GLU A 528 -3.83 -26.85 -16.67
CA GLU A 528 -3.36 -26.92 -15.28
C GLU A 528 -4.50 -27.23 -14.30
N GLY A 529 -4.14 -27.72 -13.11
CA GLY A 529 -5.05 -28.10 -12.04
C GLY A 529 -5.50 -29.57 -12.09
N PRO A 530 -6.20 -30.06 -11.05
CA PRO A 530 -6.83 -31.39 -11.05
C PRO A 530 -7.78 -31.58 -12.24
N PRO A 531 -7.82 -32.74 -12.91
CA PRO A 531 -8.61 -32.93 -14.13
C PRO A 531 -10.12 -32.84 -13.88
N VAL A 532 -10.84 -32.08 -14.71
CA VAL A 532 -12.30 -31.87 -14.59
C VAL A 532 -13.10 -32.32 -15.83
N ASP A 533 -14.33 -32.79 -15.61
CA ASP A 533 -15.30 -33.05 -16.68
C ASP A 533 -15.89 -31.71 -17.18
N LEU A 534 -15.26 -31.10 -18.19
CA LEU A 534 -15.71 -29.84 -18.79
C LEU A 534 -16.90 -30.07 -19.75
N LEU A 535 -18.06 -29.50 -19.41
CA LEU A 535 -19.31 -29.63 -20.16
C LEU A 535 -19.47 -28.48 -21.15
N LEU A 536 -19.83 -28.81 -22.40
CA LEU A 536 -19.92 -27.88 -23.54
C LEU A 536 -18.57 -27.25 -23.97
N ALA A 537 -17.48 -28.03 -23.88
CA ALA A 537 -16.10 -27.64 -24.21
C ALA A 537 -15.84 -27.26 -25.69
N ASP A 538 -16.82 -27.44 -26.57
CA ASP A 538 -16.84 -27.00 -27.98
C ASP A 538 -17.64 -25.70 -28.18
N SER A 539 -17.99 -25.01 -27.09
CA SER A 539 -18.75 -23.76 -27.08
C SER A 539 -18.00 -22.62 -26.39
N ALA A 540 -18.43 -21.39 -26.62
CA ALA A 540 -17.85 -20.21 -25.97
C ALA A 540 -18.06 -20.16 -24.44
N MET A 541 -18.98 -20.94 -23.85
CA MET A 541 -19.32 -20.86 -22.42
C MET A 541 -19.42 -22.24 -21.74
N PRO A 542 -18.30 -22.97 -21.59
CA PRO A 542 -18.27 -24.28 -20.94
C PRO A 542 -18.33 -24.16 -19.40
N TYR A 543 -18.67 -25.25 -18.70
CA TYR A 543 -18.75 -25.28 -17.24
C TYR A 543 -18.35 -26.64 -16.65
N PHE A 544 -17.92 -26.65 -15.38
CA PHE A 544 -17.48 -27.86 -14.67
C PHE A 544 -17.84 -27.83 -13.19
N LEU A 545 -17.63 -28.95 -12.49
CA LEU A 545 -17.75 -29.06 -11.04
C LEU A 545 -16.36 -29.19 -10.41
N CYS A 546 -15.98 -28.20 -9.59
CA CYS A 546 -14.74 -28.18 -8.85
C CYS A 546 -14.91 -28.91 -7.50
N GLN A 547 -13.95 -29.77 -7.16
CA GLN A 547 -13.97 -30.59 -5.93
C GLN A 547 -12.69 -30.50 -5.09
N GLN A 548 -11.69 -29.74 -5.55
CA GLN A 548 -10.38 -29.61 -4.93
C GLN A 548 -9.98 -28.13 -4.92
N ALA A 549 -9.00 -27.78 -4.09
CA ALA A 549 -8.41 -26.45 -4.10
C ALA A 549 -7.23 -26.37 -5.08
N GLY A 550 -6.88 -25.15 -5.50
CA GLY A 550 -5.72 -24.83 -6.33
C GLY A 550 -6.09 -24.07 -7.60
N VAL A 551 -5.06 -23.71 -8.37
CA VAL A 551 -5.20 -23.05 -9.67
C VAL A 551 -5.55 -24.05 -10.77
N TYR A 552 -6.53 -23.69 -11.59
CA TYR A 552 -6.94 -24.36 -12.81
C TYR A 552 -6.67 -23.41 -13.99
N ARG A 553 -6.01 -23.87 -15.06
CA ARG A 553 -5.87 -23.09 -16.30
C ARG A 553 -6.60 -23.77 -17.43
N PHE A 554 -7.39 -22.99 -18.17
CA PHE A 554 -8.10 -23.44 -19.36
C PHE A 554 -7.66 -22.62 -20.56
N GLU A 555 -7.06 -23.31 -21.52
CA GLU A 555 -6.69 -22.82 -22.84
C GLU A 555 -7.91 -22.84 -23.76
N LEU A 556 -8.03 -21.82 -24.61
CA LEU A 556 -8.86 -21.80 -25.80
C LEU A 556 -7.98 -21.59 -27.04
N VAL A 557 -8.05 -22.52 -27.99
CA VAL A 557 -7.53 -22.35 -29.34
C VAL A 557 -8.68 -22.15 -30.32
N VAL A 558 -8.46 -21.31 -31.33
CA VAL A 558 -9.32 -21.20 -32.52
C VAL A 558 -8.52 -21.47 -33.81
N ASN A 559 -9.19 -21.72 -34.93
CA ASN A 559 -8.54 -22.14 -36.19
C ASN A 559 -9.26 -21.52 -37.40
N ASP A 560 -8.48 -21.10 -38.40
CA ASP A 560 -8.91 -20.45 -39.67
C ASP A 560 -9.12 -21.43 -40.84
N GLY A 561 -8.51 -22.62 -40.79
CA GLY A 561 -8.45 -23.61 -41.88
C GLY A 561 -7.08 -23.76 -42.57
N PHE A 562 -6.11 -22.90 -42.29
CA PHE A 562 -4.70 -23.00 -42.74
C PHE A 562 -3.71 -23.24 -41.60
N VAL A 563 -3.89 -22.59 -40.46
CA VAL A 563 -2.99 -22.60 -39.29
C VAL A 563 -3.76 -22.26 -38.01
N ASP A 564 -3.52 -23.01 -36.93
CA ASP A 564 -4.16 -22.71 -35.63
C ASP A 564 -3.77 -21.30 -35.14
N SER A 565 -4.61 -20.66 -34.33
CA SER A 565 -4.23 -19.45 -33.60
C SER A 565 -3.08 -19.74 -32.62
N GLU A 566 -2.48 -18.69 -32.05
CA GLU A 566 -1.91 -18.87 -30.70
C GLU A 566 -3.05 -19.11 -29.68
N PRO A 567 -2.84 -19.93 -28.64
CA PRO A 567 -3.81 -20.13 -27.56
C PRO A 567 -3.98 -18.87 -26.69
N ASP A 568 -5.17 -18.71 -26.10
CA ASP A 568 -5.39 -17.81 -24.95
C ASP A 568 -5.83 -18.62 -23.71
N VAL A 569 -5.58 -18.12 -22.50
CA VAL A 569 -5.69 -18.90 -21.24
C VAL A 569 -6.32 -18.09 -20.11
N VAL A 570 -7.36 -18.65 -19.48
CA VAL A 570 -7.96 -18.12 -18.24
C VAL A 570 -7.50 -18.91 -17.00
N LYS A 571 -7.11 -18.21 -15.93
CA LYS A 571 -6.81 -18.76 -14.60
C LYS A 571 -8.10 -18.75 -13.76
N VAL A 572 -8.46 -19.90 -13.21
CA VAL A 572 -9.47 -20.01 -12.16
C VAL A 572 -8.82 -20.53 -10.90
N GLU A 573 -8.85 -19.74 -9.85
CA GLU A 573 -8.38 -20.16 -8.53
C GLU A 573 -9.55 -20.68 -7.70
N ALA A 574 -9.47 -21.95 -7.29
CA ALA A 574 -10.46 -22.58 -6.44
C ALA A 574 -9.93 -22.61 -5.00
N ALA A 575 -10.45 -21.74 -4.15
CA ALA A 575 -9.97 -21.55 -2.78
C ALA A 575 -10.90 -22.21 -1.74
N PRO A 576 -10.36 -22.78 -0.65
CA PRO A 576 -11.14 -23.20 0.50
C PRO A 576 -11.55 -21.97 1.31
N PHE A 577 -12.84 -21.84 1.61
CA PHE A 577 -13.37 -20.76 2.44
C PHE A 577 -13.69 -21.30 3.84
N THR A 578 -13.11 -20.69 4.86
CA THR A 578 -13.57 -20.82 6.24
C THR A 578 -14.78 -19.93 6.44
N VAL A 579 -15.93 -20.51 6.78
CA VAL A 579 -17.18 -19.79 7.05
C VAL A 579 -17.87 -20.38 8.28
N ASN A 580 -17.40 -19.99 9.48
CA ASN A 580 -18.05 -20.34 10.74
C ASN A 580 -18.97 -19.21 11.20
N ALA A 581 -20.10 -19.54 11.83
CA ALA A 581 -21.10 -18.54 12.17
C ALA A 581 -21.85 -18.89 13.47
N GLU A 582 -21.64 -18.13 14.55
CA GLU A 582 -22.35 -18.31 15.83
C GLU A 582 -23.62 -17.44 15.92
N PRO A 583 -24.84 -18.01 15.80
CA PRO A 583 -26.07 -17.22 15.86
C PRO A 583 -26.41 -16.79 17.30
N PHE A 584 -26.87 -15.55 17.45
CA PHE A 584 -27.35 -15.00 18.72
C PHE A 584 -28.65 -14.21 18.57
N THR A 585 -29.34 -13.98 19.69
CA THR A 585 -30.55 -13.15 19.78
C THR A 585 -30.40 -12.20 20.96
N ILE A 586 -30.55 -10.90 20.71
CA ILE A 586 -30.35 -9.85 21.72
C ILE A 586 -31.64 -9.61 22.52
N ALA A 587 -32.76 -9.53 21.80
CA ALA A 587 -34.09 -9.36 22.38
C ALA A 587 -35.09 -10.15 21.54
N GLN A 588 -36.08 -10.74 22.21
CA GLN A 588 -37.23 -11.38 21.60
C GLN A 588 -38.44 -11.13 22.51
N ASP A 589 -39.49 -10.50 21.98
CA ASP A 589 -40.70 -10.15 22.73
C ASP A 589 -41.91 -10.09 21.79
N SER A 590 -42.86 -11.00 21.94
CA SER A 590 -44.07 -11.06 21.10
C SER A 590 -45.02 -9.87 21.28
N GLU A 591 -44.84 -9.07 22.33
CA GLU A 591 -45.59 -7.84 22.56
C GLU A 591 -44.81 -6.59 22.11
N ARG A 592 -43.62 -6.72 21.50
CA ARG A 592 -42.82 -5.56 21.01
C ARG A 592 -42.23 -5.75 19.63
N TYR A 593 -42.36 -4.73 18.79
CA TYR A 593 -41.63 -4.64 17.53
C TYR A 593 -40.23 -4.05 17.77
N PHE A 594 -39.23 -4.56 17.04
CA PHE A 594 -37.85 -4.04 17.08
C PHE A 594 -37.33 -3.66 15.69
N PHE A 595 -36.53 -2.59 15.65
CA PHE A 595 -36.04 -1.96 14.41
C PHE A 595 -34.62 -1.40 14.60
N TYR A 596 -33.96 -1.16 13.46
CA TYR A 596 -32.70 -0.39 13.32
C TYR A 596 -31.59 -0.83 14.27
N PRO A 597 -31.11 -2.08 14.16
CA PRO A 597 -29.86 -2.45 14.82
C PRO A 597 -28.71 -1.68 14.17
N ALA A 598 -27.76 -1.24 14.99
CA ALA A 598 -26.45 -0.75 14.59
C ALA A 598 -25.41 -1.40 15.52
N THR A 599 -24.29 -1.83 14.96
CA THR A 599 -23.32 -2.69 15.67
C THR A 599 -21.93 -2.06 15.69
N SER A 600 -21.26 -2.11 16.85
CA SER A 600 -19.82 -1.83 16.99
C SER A 600 -19.19 -2.90 17.87
N GLY A 601 -18.38 -3.77 17.25
CA GLY A 601 -17.73 -4.91 17.92
C GLY A 601 -18.73 -5.91 18.53
N THR A 602 -18.93 -5.88 19.85
CA THR A 602 -19.92 -6.73 20.54
C THR A 602 -21.16 -5.97 21.02
N HIS A 603 -21.16 -4.64 20.88
CA HIS A 603 -22.27 -3.78 21.28
C HIS A 603 -23.25 -3.58 20.12
N VAL A 604 -24.54 -3.65 20.41
CA VAL A 604 -25.61 -3.37 19.45
C VAL A 604 -26.59 -2.38 20.06
N ALA A 605 -26.78 -1.25 19.37
CA ALA A 605 -27.85 -0.29 19.65
C ALA A 605 -29.04 -0.59 18.73
N TYR A 606 -30.27 -0.46 19.24
CA TYR A 606 -31.49 -0.74 18.46
C TYR A 606 -32.71 -0.05 19.08
N VAL A 607 -33.87 -0.13 18.43
CA VAL A 607 -35.13 0.44 18.93
C VAL A 607 -36.18 -0.64 19.17
N GLY A 608 -37.03 -0.43 20.17
CA GLY A 608 -38.22 -1.27 20.40
C GLY A 608 -39.41 -0.53 20.99
N ASN A 609 -40.61 -1.09 20.78
CA ASN A 609 -41.89 -0.50 21.20
C ASN A 609 -43.04 -1.53 21.27
N GLU A 610 -43.97 -1.33 22.20
CA GLU A 610 -45.10 -2.24 22.48
C GLU A 610 -46.27 -2.09 21.46
N ASP A 611 -46.79 -0.87 21.28
CA ASP A 611 -48.06 -0.64 20.56
C ASP A 611 -47.88 -0.11 19.10
N TYR A 612 -46.68 -0.19 18.52
CA TYR A 612 -46.24 0.58 17.33
C TYR A 612 -46.35 2.12 17.49
N ASN A 613 -46.94 2.62 18.59
CA ASN A 613 -47.10 4.04 18.94
C ASN A 613 -45.76 4.80 19.02
N PRO A 614 -45.47 5.75 18.10
CA PRO A 614 -44.18 6.45 18.06
C PRO A 614 -43.87 7.30 19.28
N SER A 615 -44.88 7.71 20.06
CA SER A 615 -44.70 8.46 21.31
C SER A 615 -44.11 7.67 22.49
N GLN A 616 -43.81 6.37 22.29
CA GLN A 616 -43.32 5.45 23.32
C GLN A 616 -42.00 4.72 22.96
N TRP A 617 -41.36 5.06 21.84
CA TRP A 617 -40.11 4.41 21.41
C TRP A 617 -38.99 4.54 22.46
N GLN A 618 -38.11 3.55 22.50
CA GLN A 618 -36.93 3.52 23.36
C GLN A 618 -35.71 3.04 22.56
N VAL A 619 -34.57 3.69 22.76
CA VAL A 619 -33.27 3.20 22.26
C VAL A 619 -32.72 2.24 23.30
N PHE A 620 -32.54 0.99 22.91
CA PHE A 620 -31.92 -0.05 23.70
C PHE A 620 -30.48 -0.22 23.25
N CYS A 621 -29.59 -0.59 24.18
CA CYS A 621 -28.20 -0.91 23.87
C CYS A 621 -27.82 -2.15 24.68
N ALA A 622 -27.29 -3.16 23.99
CA ALA A 622 -26.89 -4.43 24.58
C ALA A 622 -25.46 -4.77 24.19
N ASP A 623 -24.63 -5.16 25.16
CA ASP A 623 -23.42 -5.90 24.87
C ASP A 623 -23.77 -7.39 24.76
N THR A 624 -23.62 -7.95 23.56
CA THR A 624 -23.85 -9.38 23.26
C THR A 624 -22.94 -10.33 24.03
N ARG A 625 -21.93 -9.82 24.75
CA ARG A 625 -20.90 -10.61 25.45
C ARG A 625 -20.95 -10.46 26.97
N THR A 626 -20.95 -9.24 27.52
CA THR A 626 -21.08 -9.06 28.99
C THR A 626 -22.53 -9.11 29.49
N GLY A 627 -23.53 -8.98 28.61
CA GLY A 627 -24.94 -8.86 29.00
C GLY A 627 -25.27 -7.52 29.66
N ILE A 628 -24.43 -6.49 29.52
CA ILE A 628 -24.78 -5.12 29.87
C ILE A 628 -25.96 -4.69 29.00
N PHE A 629 -27.02 -4.20 29.65
CA PHE A 629 -28.23 -3.69 29.01
C PHE A 629 -28.49 -2.25 29.45
N ARG A 630 -28.81 -1.39 28.50
CA ARG A 630 -29.19 0.01 28.70
C ARG A 630 -30.47 0.34 27.95
N THR A 631 -31.14 1.39 28.42
CA THR A 631 -32.32 1.94 27.77
C THR A 631 -32.28 3.46 27.88
N PHE A 632 -32.01 4.13 26.77
CA PHE A 632 -32.12 5.56 26.65
C PHE A 632 -33.54 5.94 26.24
N LYS A 633 -34.09 6.98 26.88
CA LYS A 633 -35.44 7.44 26.57
C LYS A 633 -35.44 8.20 25.24
N ALA A 634 -35.89 7.53 24.19
CA ALA A 634 -36.20 8.17 22.91
C ALA A 634 -37.44 9.09 23.02
N GLY A 635 -37.57 9.95 22.02
CA GLY A 635 -38.67 10.89 21.84
C GLY A 635 -39.84 10.25 21.09
N THR A 636 -40.54 11.05 20.28
CA THR A 636 -41.84 10.64 19.74
C THR A 636 -41.88 10.19 18.28
N VAL A 637 -40.75 10.17 17.54
CA VAL A 637 -40.69 9.81 16.12
C VAL A 637 -39.28 9.33 15.73
N ASN A 638 -39.20 8.39 14.78
CA ASN A 638 -38.05 7.96 13.97
C ASN A 638 -36.65 8.14 14.59
N THR A 639 -36.38 7.40 15.67
CA THR A 639 -35.04 7.39 16.28
C THR A 639 -34.20 6.28 15.63
N LYS A 640 -33.31 6.60 14.68
CA LYS A 640 -32.27 5.66 14.26
C LYS A 640 -31.05 5.84 15.17
N PRO A 641 -30.57 4.80 15.88
CA PRO A 641 -29.32 4.86 16.62
C PRO A 641 -28.16 4.41 15.74
N LYS A 642 -27.02 5.07 15.84
CA LYS A 642 -25.70 4.53 15.46
C LYS A 642 -24.82 4.43 16.72
N ILE A 643 -23.79 3.60 16.68
CA ILE A 643 -22.94 3.29 17.83
C ILE A 643 -21.49 3.12 17.38
N ASP A 644 -20.55 3.67 18.16
CA ASP A 644 -19.14 3.27 18.10
C ASP A 644 -18.56 3.15 19.53
N GLY A 645 -17.80 2.09 19.78
CA GLY A 645 -17.30 1.72 21.10
C GLY A 645 -18.45 1.60 22.11
N SER A 646 -18.54 2.56 23.05
CA SER A 646 -19.68 2.69 23.99
C SER A 646 -20.55 3.92 23.73
N LEU A 647 -20.22 4.75 22.75
CA LEU A 647 -20.94 5.97 22.42
C LEU A 647 -22.09 5.65 21.47
N VAL A 648 -23.30 6.03 21.88
CA VAL A 648 -24.54 5.80 21.13
C VAL A 648 -25.13 7.15 20.78
N VAL A 649 -25.36 7.39 19.50
CA VAL A 649 -25.95 8.63 18.98
C VAL A 649 -27.32 8.35 18.37
N TRP A 650 -28.31 9.21 18.64
CA TRP A 650 -29.65 9.09 18.06
C TRP A 650 -30.36 10.45 17.97
N VAL A 651 -31.30 10.57 17.03
CA VAL A 651 -32.21 11.72 16.95
C VAL A 651 -33.48 11.49 17.78
N SER A 652 -34.06 12.55 18.34
CA SER A 652 -35.28 12.48 19.16
C SER A 652 -35.97 13.84 19.26
N GLY A 653 -37.30 13.88 19.11
CA GLY A 653 -38.11 15.11 19.14
C GLY A 653 -39.45 14.96 19.87
N THR A 654 -40.24 16.04 19.88
CA THR A 654 -41.52 16.12 20.63
C THR A 654 -42.70 16.50 19.73
N GLY A 655 -43.60 15.55 19.47
CA GLY A 655 -44.81 15.77 18.70
C GLY A 655 -45.61 14.49 18.47
N SER A 656 -46.07 14.28 17.23
CA SER A 656 -46.88 13.14 16.82
C SER A 656 -46.53 12.73 15.39
N TYR A 657 -46.47 11.43 15.14
CA TYR A 657 -46.08 10.78 13.89
C TYR A 657 -46.64 11.40 12.61
N TYR A 658 -47.90 11.84 12.64
CA TYR A 658 -48.62 12.36 11.48
C TYR A 658 -48.40 13.86 11.22
N ASN A 659 -47.48 14.52 11.93
CA ASN A 659 -47.17 15.94 11.78
C ASN A 659 -45.64 16.15 11.73
N PRO A 660 -45.15 17.22 11.08
CA PRO A 660 -43.74 17.53 11.10
C PRO A 660 -43.30 17.96 12.49
N ILE A 661 -42.08 17.57 12.88
CA ILE A 661 -41.51 17.86 14.19
C ILE A 661 -40.06 18.33 14.06
N CYS A 662 -39.59 19.11 15.03
CA CYS A 662 -38.16 19.37 15.17
C CYS A 662 -37.54 18.31 16.09
N THR A 663 -36.58 17.57 15.58
CA THR A 663 -35.75 16.59 16.30
C THR A 663 -34.49 17.25 16.88
N SER A 664 -33.86 16.57 17.83
CA SER A 664 -32.58 16.94 18.46
C SER A 664 -31.64 15.75 18.38
N VAL A 665 -30.34 15.98 18.16
CA VAL A 665 -29.29 14.94 18.27
C VAL A 665 -28.96 14.75 19.75
N TYR A 666 -28.96 13.49 20.19
CA TYR A 666 -28.53 13.06 21.52
C TYR A 666 -27.30 12.17 21.41
N LEU A 667 -26.37 12.35 22.34
CA LEU A 667 -25.27 11.44 22.59
C LEU A 667 -25.48 10.81 23.97
N GLY A 668 -25.28 9.50 24.07
CA GLY A 668 -25.25 8.75 25.32
C GLY A 668 -24.04 7.83 25.37
N ASP A 669 -23.65 7.43 26.58
CA ASP A 669 -22.58 6.45 26.80
C ASP A 669 -23.17 5.22 27.49
N MET A 670 -23.14 4.07 26.84
CA MET A 670 -23.76 2.86 27.40
C MET A 670 -22.99 2.32 28.63
N VAL A 671 -21.72 2.68 28.82
CA VAL A 671 -20.99 2.31 30.05
C VAL A 671 -21.49 3.12 31.24
N THR A 672 -21.51 4.46 31.16
CA THR A 672 -21.94 5.29 32.30
C THR A 672 -23.47 5.31 32.47
N GLY A 673 -24.22 5.22 31.37
CA GLY A 673 -25.67 5.40 31.32
C GLY A 673 -26.12 6.86 31.26
N ASP A 674 -25.18 7.81 31.15
CA ASP A 674 -25.49 9.23 30.94
C ASP A 674 -25.92 9.48 29.49
N SER A 675 -26.73 10.52 29.29
CA SER A 675 -27.00 11.08 27.96
C SER A 675 -27.33 12.56 28.00
N PHE A 676 -26.97 13.26 26.92
CA PHE A 676 -27.25 14.68 26.76
C PHE A 676 -27.60 15.00 25.30
N PRO A 677 -28.43 16.02 25.04
CA PRO A 677 -28.67 16.49 23.68
C PRO A 677 -27.43 17.27 23.21
N LEU A 678 -26.63 16.63 22.36
CA LEU A 678 -25.50 17.22 21.65
C LEU A 678 -25.96 18.42 20.81
N ARG A 679 -27.12 18.31 20.14
CA ARG A 679 -27.70 19.42 19.37
C ARG A 679 -29.22 19.48 19.56
N ARG A 680 -29.72 20.60 20.10
CA ARG A 680 -31.16 20.81 20.34
C ARG A 680 -31.86 21.37 19.10
N GLY A 681 -32.94 20.73 18.67
CA GLY A 681 -33.88 21.25 17.68
C GLY A 681 -34.55 22.54 18.14
N THR A 682 -34.95 23.38 17.18
CA THR A 682 -35.55 24.71 17.43
C THR A 682 -36.97 24.76 16.87
N GLN A 683 -37.48 25.94 16.50
CA GLN A 683 -38.69 26.05 15.67
C GLN A 683 -38.38 26.14 14.15
N THR A 684 -37.09 26.18 13.79
CA THR A 684 -36.59 26.43 12.43
C THR A 684 -35.47 25.46 12.01
N ASP A 685 -34.93 24.68 12.94
CA ASP A 685 -33.88 23.69 12.73
C ASP A 685 -34.37 22.32 13.22
N SER A 686 -34.19 21.29 12.38
CA SER A 686 -34.47 19.88 12.69
C SER A 686 -33.28 19.03 12.25
N TYR A 687 -32.98 17.96 12.98
CA TYR A 687 -31.75 17.17 12.78
C TYR A 687 -32.07 15.71 12.47
N GLY A 688 -31.50 15.16 11.39
CA GLY A 688 -31.72 13.81 10.90
C GLY A 688 -30.50 12.92 11.06
N TYR A 689 -30.71 11.60 10.88
CA TYR A 689 -29.69 10.58 10.57
C TYR A 689 -28.29 10.85 11.14
N PRO A 690 -28.04 10.57 12.43
CA PRO A 690 -26.73 10.80 13.01
C PRO A 690 -25.85 9.54 12.95
N ALA A 691 -24.57 9.72 12.60
CA ALA A 691 -23.54 8.67 12.61
C ALA A 691 -22.33 9.09 13.46
N ILE A 692 -21.45 8.14 13.78
CA ILE A 692 -20.34 8.33 14.72
C ILE A 692 -19.14 7.43 14.37
N SER A 693 -17.93 7.98 14.44
CA SER A 693 -16.68 7.23 14.42
C SER A 693 -15.69 7.86 15.40
N GLY A 694 -15.15 7.07 16.34
CA GLY A 694 -14.24 7.54 17.38
C GLY A 694 -14.82 8.69 18.23
N SER A 695 -14.28 9.89 18.04
CA SER A 695 -14.73 11.13 18.69
C SER A 695 -15.59 12.03 17.79
N LYS A 696 -15.76 11.70 16.50
CA LYS A 696 -16.47 12.54 15.54
C LYS A 696 -17.91 12.04 15.35
N VAL A 697 -18.86 12.96 15.47
CA VAL A 697 -20.30 12.69 15.30
C VAL A 697 -20.83 13.58 14.19
N VAL A 698 -21.48 13.00 13.19
CA VAL A 698 -22.06 13.72 12.04
C VAL A 698 -23.58 13.54 11.97
N TRP A 699 -24.28 14.47 11.34
CA TRP A 699 -25.74 14.45 11.19
C TRP A 699 -26.23 15.40 10.08
N LEU A 700 -27.42 15.13 9.55
CA LEU A 700 -28.16 16.05 8.68
C LEU A 700 -28.85 17.16 9.50
N ARG A 701 -28.93 18.39 8.97
CA ARG A 701 -29.68 19.53 9.54
C ARG A 701 -30.56 20.20 8.49
N HIS A 702 -31.89 20.08 8.59
CA HIS A 702 -32.80 20.91 7.79
C HIS A 702 -32.85 22.36 8.30
N ARG A 703 -32.85 23.33 7.37
CA ARG A 703 -32.98 24.78 7.60
C ARG A 703 -34.43 25.27 7.42
N ASP A 704 -34.74 26.43 8.01
CA ASP A 704 -36.01 27.18 7.88
C ASP A 704 -37.31 26.34 8.00
N VAL A 705 -37.26 25.33 8.87
CA VAL A 705 -38.26 24.27 9.03
C VAL A 705 -39.61 24.81 9.52
N ASP A 706 -40.63 24.83 8.65
CA ASP A 706 -41.99 25.26 9.02
C ASP A 706 -42.88 24.07 9.44
N THR A 707 -42.83 23.71 10.73
CA THR A 707 -43.67 22.62 11.28
C THR A 707 -45.18 22.85 11.19
N ALA A 708 -45.64 24.08 10.88
CA ALA A 708 -47.06 24.37 10.62
C ALA A 708 -47.45 24.17 9.15
N ASN A 709 -46.49 24.02 8.23
CA ASN A 709 -46.71 23.87 6.80
C ASN A 709 -45.94 22.65 6.24
N LYS A 710 -46.64 21.51 6.15
CA LYS A 710 -46.07 20.24 5.67
C LYS A 710 -45.31 20.33 4.34
N THR A 711 -45.78 21.15 3.41
CA THR A 711 -45.13 21.32 2.10
C THR A 711 -43.78 22.01 2.26
N ARG A 712 -43.70 23.10 3.03
CA ARG A 712 -42.42 23.77 3.32
C ARG A 712 -41.46 22.95 4.14
N TYR A 713 -41.97 22.09 5.03
CA TYR A 713 -41.13 21.12 5.74
C TYR A 713 -40.54 20.08 4.78
N ALA A 714 -41.33 19.58 3.82
CA ALA A 714 -40.87 18.63 2.80
C ALA A 714 -39.96 19.27 1.74
N GLU A 715 -40.03 20.59 1.53
CA GLU A 715 -39.15 21.38 0.64
C GLU A 715 -37.91 21.95 1.39
N ALA A 716 -37.67 21.58 2.65
CA ALA A 716 -36.63 22.16 3.49
C ALA A 716 -35.22 21.68 3.13
N VAL A 717 -34.42 22.61 2.59
CA VAL A 717 -32.98 22.47 2.33
C VAL A 717 -32.24 22.03 3.59
N TYR A 718 -31.23 21.17 3.45
CA TYR A 718 -30.42 20.71 4.58
C TYR A 718 -28.91 20.93 4.41
N ASP A 719 -28.21 20.90 5.53
CA ASP A 719 -26.75 20.85 5.65
C ASP A 719 -26.32 19.45 6.11
N ILE A 720 -25.09 19.06 5.79
CA ILE A 720 -24.35 18.03 6.52
C ILE A 720 -23.47 18.72 7.57
N CYS A 721 -23.58 18.30 8.83
CA CYS A 721 -22.96 18.94 9.98
C CYS A 721 -22.29 17.91 10.89
N GLY A 722 -21.43 18.36 11.80
CA GLY A 722 -20.86 17.49 12.82
C GLY A 722 -20.38 18.20 14.09
N ALA A 723 -19.89 17.40 15.02
CA ALA A 723 -19.05 17.86 16.12
C ALA A 723 -18.02 16.80 16.52
N ASP A 724 -16.82 17.26 16.87
CA ASP A 724 -15.87 16.47 17.64
C ASP A 724 -16.23 16.57 19.13
N VAL A 725 -16.38 15.41 19.77
CA VAL A 725 -16.79 15.27 21.18
C VAL A 725 -15.67 14.73 22.08
N THR A 726 -14.40 14.86 21.66
CA THR A 726 -13.21 14.49 22.46
C THR A 726 -13.25 15.18 23.83
N ASP A 727 -13.56 16.49 23.87
CA ASP A 727 -14.08 17.12 25.07
C ASP A 727 -15.62 17.13 25.06
N ARG A 728 -16.22 16.13 25.70
CA ARG A 728 -17.68 16.02 25.87
C ARG A 728 -18.31 17.21 26.62
N ALA A 729 -17.54 18.02 27.35
CA ALA A 729 -18.03 19.23 28.02
C ALA A 729 -18.00 20.47 27.12
N ASN A 730 -17.11 20.52 26.12
CA ASN A 730 -17.00 21.62 25.15
C ASN A 730 -16.85 21.12 23.69
N PRO A 731 -17.85 20.42 23.11
CA PRO A 731 -17.73 19.89 21.75
C PRO A 731 -17.45 20.97 20.69
N VAL A 732 -16.60 20.64 19.72
CA VAL A 732 -16.23 21.52 18.60
C VAL A 732 -17.16 21.23 17.43
N TYR A 733 -18.06 22.15 17.09
CA TYR A 733 -19.05 21.98 16.01
C TYR A 733 -18.51 22.51 14.68
N PHE A 734 -18.75 21.77 13.60
CA PHE A 734 -18.38 22.12 12.23
C PHE A 734 -19.53 21.86 11.25
N ALA A 735 -19.41 22.39 10.03
CA ALA A 735 -20.29 22.12 8.91
C ALA A 735 -19.45 21.49 7.79
N ILE A 736 -19.98 20.46 7.13
CA ILE A 736 -19.30 19.71 6.06
C ILE A 736 -19.75 20.26 4.71
N ALA A 737 -21.07 20.33 4.51
CA ALA A 737 -21.69 20.89 3.30
C ALA A 737 -22.91 21.74 3.69
N GLU A 738 -22.97 22.99 3.20
CA GLU A 738 -24.15 23.87 3.33
C GLU A 738 -25.04 23.79 2.08
N GLU A 739 -26.36 23.77 2.27
CA GLU A 739 -27.34 23.53 1.19
C GLU A 739 -27.08 22.25 0.36
N ALA A 740 -26.59 21.19 1.03
CA ALA A 740 -26.16 19.93 0.44
C ALA A 740 -27.23 19.23 -0.42
N GLY A 741 -28.51 19.36 -0.06
CA GLY A 741 -29.64 18.87 -0.85
C GLY A 741 -30.98 19.41 -0.34
N ARG A 742 -32.08 19.01 -0.99
CA ARG A 742 -33.39 19.71 -0.90
C ARG A 742 -34.54 18.81 -0.49
N GLY A 743 -34.95 18.96 0.77
CA GLY A 743 -36.22 18.45 1.29
C GLY A 743 -36.08 17.21 2.16
N MET A 744 -37.19 16.47 2.29
CA MET A 744 -37.12 15.02 2.48
C MET A 744 -37.18 14.41 1.08
N PRO A 745 -36.24 13.51 0.71
CA PRO A 745 -35.84 13.34 -0.69
C PRO A 745 -37.00 12.95 -1.63
N TYR A 746 -37.91 12.05 -1.22
CA TYR A 746 -39.01 11.58 -2.08
C TYR A 746 -40.42 11.67 -1.45
N PRO A 747 -41.50 11.65 -2.27
CA PRO A 747 -42.78 12.23 -1.89
C PRO A 747 -43.71 11.32 -1.09
N TYR A 748 -44.24 11.89 -0.02
CA TYR A 748 -45.44 11.51 0.75
C TYR A 748 -46.35 10.44 0.11
N ASP A 749 -46.14 9.17 0.46
CA ASP A 749 -47.23 8.19 0.63
C ASP A 749 -47.11 7.39 1.94
N ASN A 750 -45.92 7.29 2.55
CA ASN A 750 -45.76 6.64 3.86
C ASN A 750 -44.64 7.24 4.73
N TYR A 751 -44.89 7.45 6.03
CA TYR A 751 -43.86 7.83 7.02
C TYR A 751 -43.02 6.62 7.48
N THR A 752 -42.94 5.58 6.63
CA THR A 752 -42.50 4.22 6.98
C THR A 752 -41.45 3.65 6.03
N GLU A 753 -40.89 4.42 5.09
CA GLU A 753 -39.66 4.00 4.42
C GLU A 753 -38.52 4.02 5.46
N ALA A 754 -38.37 2.86 6.09
CA ALA A 754 -37.94 2.77 7.47
C ALA A 754 -36.43 2.61 7.58
N HIS A 755 -35.81 1.91 6.64
CA HIS A 755 -34.45 1.41 6.81
C HIS A 755 -33.36 2.38 6.34
N GLU A 756 -33.70 3.38 5.50
CA GLU A 756 -32.73 4.20 4.76
C GLU A 756 -31.53 4.79 5.54
N GLY A 757 -30.31 4.47 5.12
CA GLY A 757 -29.08 5.14 5.53
C GLY A 757 -28.93 6.47 4.77
N PHE A 758 -28.49 7.53 5.44
CA PHE A 758 -28.41 8.86 4.83
C PHE A 758 -27.01 9.48 4.92
N VAL A 759 -26.33 9.31 6.05
CA VAL A 759 -24.94 9.71 6.25
C VAL A 759 -24.27 8.69 7.17
N ASP A 760 -23.03 8.34 6.84
CA ASP A 760 -22.19 7.40 7.59
C ASP A 760 -20.74 7.96 7.68
N ILE A 761 -19.92 7.41 8.57
CA ILE A 761 -18.56 7.94 8.82
C ILE A 761 -17.59 6.82 9.24
N CYS A 762 -16.41 6.80 8.65
CA CYS A 762 -15.29 5.95 9.07
C CYS A 762 -14.02 6.79 9.29
N GLY A 763 -13.60 6.93 10.54
CA GLY A 763 -12.49 7.82 10.91
C GLY A 763 -12.79 9.28 10.54
N ASP A 764 -12.07 9.78 9.54
CA ASP A 764 -12.18 11.14 9.02
C ASP A 764 -12.85 11.21 7.63
N LEU A 765 -13.33 10.09 7.09
CA LEU A 765 -14.13 10.05 5.86
C LEU A 765 -15.62 9.98 6.20
N VAL A 766 -16.39 10.94 5.69
CA VAL A 766 -17.87 11.02 5.81
C VAL A 766 -18.49 10.77 4.44
N VAL A 767 -19.59 10.02 4.37
CA VAL A 767 -20.36 9.79 3.12
C VAL A 767 -21.84 10.07 3.33
N TRP A 768 -22.56 10.60 2.32
CA TRP A 768 -24.00 10.87 2.40
C TRP A 768 -24.75 10.79 1.06
N GLU A 769 -26.07 10.55 1.11
CA GLU A 769 -27.00 10.75 -0.01
C GLU A 769 -27.34 12.24 -0.15
N ALA A 770 -27.33 12.79 -1.37
CA ALA A 770 -28.00 14.06 -1.62
C ALA A 770 -28.62 14.17 -3.02
N ASP A 771 -29.89 14.54 -3.05
CA ASP A 771 -30.71 14.79 -4.25
C ASP A 771 -30.75 13.61 -5.25
N GLY A 772 -30.35 12.41 -4.81
CA GLY A 772 -30.27 11.17 -5.58
C GLY A 772 -28.85 10.64 -5.85
N ASP A 773 -27.80 11.43 -5.58
CA ASP A 773 -26.39 11.06 -5.73
C ASP A 773 -25.77 10.61 -4.40
N ILE A 774 -24.58 10.00 -4.42
CA ILE A 774 -23.72 9.77 -3.24
C ILE A 774 -22.52 10.74 -3.25
N TYR A 775 -22.25 11.37 -2.12
CA TYR A 775 -21.13 12.28 -1.89
C TYR A 775 -20.23 11.83 -0.73
N GLY A 776 -18.97 12.25 -0.75
CA GLY A 776 -17.96 12.03 0.28
C GLY A 776 -17.33 13.34 0.77
N ALA A 777 -16.72 13.29 1.95
CA ALA A 777 -15.86 14.36 2.46
C ALA A 777 -14.75 13.87 3.39
N ASP A 778 -13.56 14.47 3.27
CA ASP A 778 -12.47 14.36 4.24
C ASP A 778 -12.60 15.47 5.29
N ILE A 779 -12.65 15.08 6.57
CA ILE A 779 -12.75 15.96 7.73
C ILE A 779 -11.55 15.84 8.70
N SER A 780 -10.40 15.39 8.20
CA SER A 780 -9.14 15.31 8.96
C SER A 780 -8.63 16.70 9.37
N ASP A 781 -8.68 17.69 8.48
CA ASP A 781 -8.59 19.12 8.81
C ASP A 781 -9.99 19.76 8.84
N LEU A 782 -10.49 20.04 10.05
CA LEU A 782 -11.78 20.72 10.27
C LEU A 782 -11.79 22.20 9.83
N SER A 783 -10.68 22.73 9.32
CA SER A 783 -10.57 24.08 8.74
C SER A 783 -10.52 24.11 7.21
N ASP A 784 -10.26 22.98 6.54
CA ASP A 784 -10.27 22.83 5.07
C ASP A 784 -10.92 21.49 4.65
N ILE A 785 -12.21 21.34 4.98
CA ILE A 785 -13.00 20.14 4.67
C ILE A 785 -13.21 20.02 3.15
N LYS A 786 -12.68 18.95 2.55
CA LYS A 786 -12.79 18.66 1.12
C LYS A 786 -14.04 17.81 0.85
N VAL A 787 -14.88 18.22 -0.09
CA VAL A 787 -16.14 17.55 -0.48
C VAL A 787 -16.07 17.12 -1.94
N PHE A 788 -16.46 15.87 -2.23
CA PHE A 788 -16.36 15.26 -3.56
C PHE A 788 -17.59 14.36 -3.87
N PRO A 789 -17.98 14.20 -5.14
CA PRO A 789 -18.97 13.19 -5.53
C PRO A 789 -18.35 11.78 -5.52
N ILE A 790 -19.12 10.78 -5.11
CA ILE A 790 -18.74 9.35 -5.14
C ILE A 790 -19.43 8.66 -6.32
N CYS A 791 -20.73 8.87 -6.46
CA CYS A 791 -21.54 8.33 -7.55
C CYS A 791 -22.64 9.35 -7.90
N THR A 792 -22.81 9.63 -9.20
CA THR A 792 -23.84 10.52 -9.75
C THR A 792 -24.52 9.85 -10.96
N ALA A 793 -24.91 8.60 -10.78
CA ALA A 793 -25.44 7.76 -11.86
C ALA A 793 -26.92 8.10 -12.13
N PRO A 794 -27.45 7.84 -13.35
CA PRO A 794 -28.86 8.04 -13.63
C PRO A 794 -29.79 7.22 -12.72
N GLU A 795 -30.94 7.79 -12.38
CA GLU A 795 -31.88 7.34 -11.32
C GLU A 795 -31.30 7.54 -9.90
N ARG A 796 -31.74 6.79 -8.87
CA ARG A 796 -31.44 7.09 -7.46
C ARG A 796 -30.33 6.21 -6.89
N GLN A 797 -29.44 6.81 -6.10
CA GLN A 797 -28.54 6.13 -5.17
C GLN A 797 -28.86 6.54 -3.72
N TYR A 798 -28.76 5.59 -2.78
CA TYR A 798 -29.07 5.80 -1.35
C TYR A 798 -28.49 4.67 -0.48
N ASP A 799 -28.67 4.75 0.84
CA ASP A 799 -28.08 3.83 1.83
C ASP A 799 -26.54 3.70 1.73
N PRO A 800 -25.77 4.82 1.70
CA PRO A 800 -24.32 4.74 1.72
C PRO A 800 -23.81 4.26 3.10
N SER A 801 -22.86 3.32 3.09
CA SER A 801 -22.08 2.91 4.26
C SER A 801 -20.59 2.82 3.89
N VAL A 802 -19.70 3.07 4.85
CA VAL A 802 -18.26 3.24 4.61
C VAL A 802 -17.39 2.53 5.65
N SER A 803 -16.34 1.84 5.19
CA SER A 803 -15.26 1.36 6.05
C SER A 803 -13.90 1.48 5.36
N GLY A 804 -12.94 2.11 6.05
CA GLY A 804 -11.66 2.50 5.46
C GLY A 804 -11.86 3.43 4.26
N ASN A 805 -11.45 2.96 3.09
CA ASN A 805 -11.59 3.67 1.81
C ASN A 805 -12.70 3.06 0.92
N LEU A 806 -13.44 2.05 1.40
CA LEU A 806 -14.50 1.39 0.63
C LEU A 806 -15.88 1.91 1.05
N VAL A 807 -16.68 2.28 0.05
CA VAL A 807 -18.05 2.77 0.20
C VAL A 807 -18.99 1.84 -0.56
N VAL A 808 -20.18 1.58 -0.02
CA VAL A 808 -21.23 0.77 -0.68
C VAL A 808 -22.59 1.44 -0.55
N TRP A 809 -23.45 1.30 -1.55
CA TRP A 809 -24.78 1.91 -1.59
C TRP A 809 -25.80 1.06 -2.37
N THR A 810 -27.08 1.37 -2.19
CA THR A 810 -28.21 0.84 -2.97
C THR A 810 -28.40 1.72 -4.21
N ASP A 811 -28.55 1.11 -5.38
CA ASP A 811 -28.53 1.82 -6.67
C ASP A 811 -29.69 1.40 -7.58
N GLU A 812 -30.44 2.36 -8.12
CA GLU A 812 -31.60 2.12 -9.01
C GLU A 812 -31.26 2.24 -10.51
N ARG A 813 -29.97 2.33 -10.90
CA ARG A 813 -29.56 2.55 -12.31
C ARG A 813 -29.98 1.45 -13.30
N ASN A 814 -30.22 0.21 -12.84
CA ASN A 814 -30.64 -0.91 -13.70
C ASN A 814 -32.07 -1.40 -13.46
N ASP A 815 -32.53 -1.54 -12.20
CA ASP A 815 -33.94 -1.92 -11.90
C ASP A 815 -34.64 -1.18 -10.73
N ILE A 816 -34.74 -1.79 -9.55
CA ILE A 816 -35.44 -1.29 -8.35
C ILE A 816 -34.48 -1.32 -7.14
N GLY A 817 -33.31 -1.95 -7.28
CA GLY A 817 -32.21 -1.86 -6.34
C GLY A 817 -31.17 -2.94 -6.62
N ASP A 818 -29.99 -2.54 -7.06
CA ASP A 818 -28.76 -3.33 -7.06
C ASP A 818 -27.83 -2.84 -5.94
N ILE A 819 -26.76 -3.58 -5.64
CA ILE A 819 -25.68 -3.08 -4.77
C ILE A 819 -24.46 -2.72 -5.61
N TYR A 820 -24.00 -1.48 -5.45
CA TYR A 820 -22.73 -0.97 -5.97
C TYR A 820 -21.80 -0.60 -4.82
N GLY A 821 -20.52 -0.51 -5.13
CA GLY A 821 -19.51 0.03 -4.23
C GLY A 821 -18.47 0.85 -4.98
N ALA A 822 -17.59 1.52 -4.24
CA ALA A 822 -16.44 2.22 -4.78
C ALA A 822 -15.24 2.19 -3.84
N ASP A 823 -14.05 2.21 -4.43
CA ASP A 823 -12.83 2.62 -3.73
C ASP A 823 -12.68 4.14 -3.89
N VAL A 824 -12.74 4.86 -2.76
CA VAL A 824 -12.54 6.32 -2.67
C VAL A 824 -11.14 6.68 -2.15
N SER A 825 -10.17 5.76 -2.26
CA SER A 825 -8.77 5.99 -1.88
C SER A 825 -8.12 7.19 -2.56
N ASN A 826 -8.64 7.61 -3.71
CA ASN A 826 -8.42 8.91 -4.31
C ASN A 826 -9.79 9.62 -4.51
N PRO A 827 -10.11 10.69 -3.75
CA PRO A 827 -11.34 11.47 -3.92
C PRO A 827 -11.59 12.04 -5.33
N GLU A 828 -10.55 12.22 -6.15
CA GLU A 828 -10.68 12.71 -7.54
C GLU A 828 -10.86 11.56 -8.56
N ASP A 829 -10.45 10.34 -8.22
CA ASP A 829 -10.49 9.10 -9.03
C ASP A 829 -11.21 7.99 -8.26
N VAL A 830 -12.49 8.22 -7.97
CA VAL A 830 -13.38 7.26 -7.32
C VAL A 830 -13.71 6.11 -8.29
N ARG A 831 -13.38 4.88 -7.88
CA ARG A 831 -13.51 3.69 -8.75
C ARG A 831 -14.70 2.85 -8.34
N GLU A 832 -15.82 3.03 -9.04
CA GLU A 832 -17.03 2.22 -8.85
C GLU A 832 -16.83 0.75 -9.27
N PHE A 833 -17.51 -0.18 -8.59
CA PHE A 833 -17.57 -1.60 -8.93
C PHE A 833 -18.94 -2.21 -8.61
N GLU A 834 -19.35 -3.19 -9.42
CA GLU A 834 -20.56 -3.98 -9.19
C GLU A 834 -20.35 -4.93 -8.00
N VAL A 835 -21.17 -4.79 -6.94
CA VAL A 835 -21.18 -5.77 -5.84
C VAL A 835 -22.15 -6.90 -6.17
N TRP A 836 -23.37 -6.54 -6.58
CA TRP A 836 -24.33 -7.47 -7.16
C TRP A 836 -25.32 -6.70 -8.03
N VAL A 837 -25.31 -6.99 -9.33
CA VAL A 837 -26.28 -6.49 -10.30
C VAL A 837 -27.16 -7.65 -10.77
N GLY A 838 -28.48 -7.58 -10.54
CA GLY A 838 -29.35 -8.66 -10.98
C GLY A 838 -30.79 -8.65 -10.52
N GLY A 839 -31.66 -8.12 -11.39
CA GLY A 839 -33.02 -8.60 -11.66
C GLY A 839 -33.86 -8.90 -10.43
N GLY A 840 -34.03 -7.92 -9.54
CA GLY A 840 -34.60 -8.14 -8.22
C GLY A 840 -34.76 -6.87 -7.41
N TRP A 841 -34.53 -7.02 -6.11
CA TRP A 841 -34.48 -5.96 -5.10
C TRP A 841 -33.32 -6.34 -4.17
N GLN A 842 -32.20 -5.63 -4.27
CA GLN A 842 -31.04 -5.74 -3.39
C GLN A 842 -30.78 -4.37 -2.75
N LEU A 843 -30.83 -4.30 -1.43
CA LEU A 843 -30.96 -3.06 -0.67
C LEU A 843 -30.08 -3.05 0.59
N GLN A 844 -29.99 -1.89 1.25
CA GLN A 844 -29.50 -1.75 2.63
C GLN A 844 -28.12 -2.40 2.86
N PRO A 845 -27.07 -2.02 2.09
CA PRO A 845 -25.74 -2.55 2.31
C PRO A 845 -25.10 -1.96 3.57
N SER A 846 -24.19 -2.72 4.16
CA SER A 846 -23.30 -2.29 5.24
C SER A 846 -21.97 -3.00 5.06
N ILE A 847 -20.87 -2.28 5.26
CA ILE A 847 -19.51 -2.77 5.02
C ILE A 847 -18.66 -2.64 6.29
N ASP A 848 -17.82 -3.62 6.56
CA ASP A 848 -16.66 -3.40 7.43
C ASP A 848 -15.42 -4.14 6.93
N GLY A 849 -14.28 -3.42 6.88
CA GLY A 849 -13.10 -3.84 6.14
C GLY A 849 -13.46 -4.15 4.68
N SER A 850 -13.19 -5.39 4.26
CA SER A 850 -13.54 -5.92 2.94
C SER A 850 -14.88 -6.65 2.87
N THR A 851 -15.58 -6.85 3.99
CA THR A 851 -16.80 -7.68 4.05
C THR A 851 -18.07 -6.83 3.95
N ILE A 852 -18.92 -7.15 2.99
CA ILE A 852 -20.19 -6.45 2.71
C ILE A 852 -21.36 -7.39 3.05
N VAL A 853 -22.31 -6.87 3.83
CA VAL A 853 -23.63 -7.48 4.06
C VAL A 853 -24.70 -6.66 3.35
N TYR A 854 -25.72 -7.32 2.79
CA TYR A 854 -26.84 -6.63 2.15
C TYR A 854 -28.13 -7.46 2.18
N LEU A 855 -29.25 -6.86 1.80
CA LEU A 855 -30.58 -7.45 1.85
C LEU A 855 -31.08 -7.83 0.45
N GLU A 856 -31.46 -9.08 0.20
CA GLU A 856 -32.21 -9.49 -1.01
C GLU A 856 -33.67 -9.78 -0.65
N GLY A 857 -34.56 -8.83 -0.93
CA GLY A 857 -35.98 -8.87 -0.54
C GLY A 857 -36.66 -7.50 -0.63
N ASP A 858 -37.73 -7.27 0.14
CA ASP A 858 -38.38 -5.96 0.19
C ASP A 858 -37.74 -5.03 1.25
N ASN A 859 -38.12 -3.74 1.24
CA ASN A 859 -37.61 -2.72 2.17
C ASN A 859 -37.71 -3.08 3.67
N TRP A 860 -38.49 -4.10 4.04
CA TRP A 860 -38.68 -4.57 5.42
C TRP A 860 -38.04 -5.93 5.69
N SER A 861 -38.00 -6.83 4.71
CA SER A 861 -37.55 -8.20 4.91
C SER A 861 -37.09 -8.93 3.64
N GLY A 862 -36.01 -9.69 3.82
CA GLY A 862 -35.35 -10.45 2.77
C GLY A 862 -34.34 -11.44 3.32
N ASN A 863 -33.62 -12.11 2.43
CA ASN A 863 -32.47 -12.94 2.79
C ASN A 863 -31.27 -12.02 3.02
N ILE A 864 -30.52 -12.20 4.12
CA ILE A 864 -29.28 -11.46 4.30
C ILE A 864 -28.17 -12.15 3.51
N ARG A 865 -27.55 -11.39 2.60
CA ARG A 865 -26.45 -11.80 1.72
C ARG A 865 -25.11 -11.29 2.25
N THR A 866 -24.04 -11.91 1.76
CA THR A 866 -22.66 -11.73 2.23
C THR A 866 -21.69 -11.87 1.07
N CYS A 867 -20.79 -10.92 0.92
CA CYS A 867 -19.69 -11.00 -0.04
C CYS A 867 -18.45 -10.27 0.50
N CYS A 868 -17.32 -10.49 -0.16
CA CYS A 868 -16.03 -9.90 0.20
C CYS A 868 -15.39 -9.26 -1.03
N VAL A 869 -14.84 -8.06 -0.89
CA VAL A 869 -13.92 -7.47 -1.87
C VAL A 869 -12.55 -8.15 -1.71
N THR A 870 -11.98 -8.66 -2.79
CA THR A 870 -10.63 -9.25 -2.83
C THR A 870 -9.64 -8.30 -3.52
N ARG A 871 -8.34 -8.46 -3.29
CA ARG A 871 -7.34 -7.53 -3.88
C ARG A 871 -7.09 -7.80 -5.37
N GLU A 872 -7.14 -9.06 -5.78
CA GLU A 872 -6.83 -9.48 -7.16
C GLU A 872 -8.04 -10.01 -7.96
N TYR A 873 -9.11 -10.49 -7.30
CA TYR A 873 -10.18 -11.28 -7.95
C TYR A 873 -11.58 -10.64 -7.91
N GLY A 874 -11.66 -9.34 -7.57
CA GLY A 874 -12.93 -8.61 -7.49
C GLY A 874 -13.83 -9.04 -6.34
N VAL A 875 -15.16 -8.98 -6.53
CA VAL A 875 -16.17 -9.27 -5.50
C VAL A 875 -16.52 -10.76 -5.46
N VAL A 876 -16.34 -11.37 -4.29
CA VAL A 876 -16.50 -12.81 -4.05
C VAL A 876 -17.69 -13.07 -3.12
N HIS A 877 -18.71 -13.72 -3.67
CA HIS A 877 -19.95 -14.04 -2.97
C HIS A 877 -19.86 -15.33 -2.16
N PHE A 878 -20.36 -15.31 -0.92
CA PHE A 878 -20.44 -16.48 -0.05
C PHE A 878 -21.79 -16.54 0.68
N SER A 879 -22.14 -17.70 1.24
CA SER A 879 -23.42 -17.91 1.93
C SER A 879 -23.19 -18.20 3.40
N LEU A 880 -23.92 -17.51 4.28
CA LEU A 880 -23.98 -17.82 5.70
C LEU A 880 -24.49 -19.28 5.90
N PRO A 881 -23.90 -20.07 6.81
CA PRO A 881 -24.30 -21.46 7.06
C PRO A 881 -25.61 -21.59 7.89
N ILE A 882 -26.36 -20.50 8.02
CA ILE A 882 -27.61 -20.38 8.78
C ILE A 882 -28.69 -19.71 7.94
N TYR A 883 -29.97 -19.92 8.27
CA TYR A 883 -31.07 -19.23 7.59
C TYR A 883 -31.17 -17.76 8.07
N SER A 884 -30.51 -16.87 7.36
CA SER A 884 -30.48 -15.42 7.60
C SER A 884 -31.64 -14.71 6.90
N PHE A 885 -32.68 -14.36 7.66
CA PHE A 885 -33.84 -13.62 7.14
C PHE A 885 -34.30 -12.53 8.12
N GLY A 886 -34.45 -11.30 7.61
CA GLY A 886 -34.76 -10.09 8.36
C GLY A 886 -34.59 -8.84 7.49
N GLY A 887 -34.41 -7.66 8.09
CA GLY A 887 -34.13 -6.40 7.39
C GLY A 887 -33.24 -5.47 8.23
N GLY A 888 -32.59 -4.50 7.58
CA GLY A 888 -31.53 -3.68 8.16
C GLY A 888 -30.34 -4.51 8.66
N PRO A 889 -29.57 -5.16 7.76
CA PRO A 889 -28.34 -5.83 8.13
C PRO A 889 -27.20 -4.82 8.37
N GLU A 890 -26.57 -4.85 9.54
CA GLU A 890 -25.36 -4.06 9.82
C GLU A 890 -24.22 -4.95 10.35
N ILE A 891 -22.99 -4.66 9.92
CA ILE A 891 -21.76 -5.38 10.27
C ILE A 891 -20.77 -4.48 11.04
N SER A 892 -20.05 -5.05 12.01
CA SER A 892 -18.80 -4.48 12.53
C SER A 892 -17.89 -5.59 13.07
N GLY A 893 -16.68 -5.66 12.53
CA GLY A 893 -15.79 -6.80 12.61
C GLY A 893 -16.52 -8.10 12.26
N SER A 894 -16.32 -9.12 13.09
CA SER A 894 -17.02 -10.41 12.99
C SER A 894 -18.54 -10.35 13.23
N THR A 895 -19.11 -9.26 13.73
CA THR A 895 -20.51 -9.26 14.21
C THR A 895 -21.47 -8.67 13.18
N ILE A 896 -22.39 -9.49 12.68
CA ILE A 896 -23.49 -9.07 11.80
C ILE A 896 -24.80 -9.11 12.60
N SER A 897 -25.67 -8.11 12.43
CA SER A 897 -26.94 -7.95 13.14
C SER A 897 -28.08 -7.60 12.19
N TRP A 898 -29.32 -8.02 12.48
CA TRP A 898 -30.51 -7.65 11.70
C TRP A 898 -31.80 -7.68 12.54
N ALA A 899 -32.81 -6.90 12.12
CA ALA A 899 -34.13 -6.90 12.72
C ALA A 899 -35.05 -7.95 12.09
N ARG A 900 -35.99 -8.52 12.88
CA ARG A 900 -36.93 -9.54 12.38
C ARG A 900 -38.24 -9.55 13.17
N ASN A 901 -39.14 -8.61 12.89
CA ASN A 901 -40.46 -8.44 13.52
C ASN A 901 -40.42 -8.24 15.05
N TYR A 902 -40.28 -9.33 15.80
CA TYR A 902 -40.37 -9.43 17.26
C TYR A 902 -39.02 -9.78 17.91
N GLU A 903 -37.93 -9.82 17.14
CA GLU A 903 -36.58 -10.07 17.63
C GLU A 903 -35.53 -9.21 16.93
N ILE A 904 -34.43 -8.91 17.65
CA ILE A 904 -33.14 -8.55 17.05
C ILE A 904 -32.25 -9.77 17.14
N SER A 905 -31.79 -10.24 15.98
CA SER A 905 -30.92 -11.41 15.83
C SER A 905 -29.60 -10.99 15.19
N GLY A 906 -28.61 -11.87 15.27
CA GLY A 906 -27.32 -11.66 14.63
C GLY A 906 -26.49 -12.92 14.58
N VAL A 907 -25.30 -12.80 14.02
CA VAL A 907 -24.31 -13.87 13.93
C VAL A 907 -22.91 -13.32 14.12
N ARG A 908 -22.05 -14.07 14.81
CA ARG A 908 -20.60 -13.82 14.75
C ARG A 908 -20.02 -14.67 13.63
N LEU A 909 -19.66 -14.03 12.53
CA LEU A 909 -19.03 -14.60 11.36
C LEU A 909 -17.51 -14.63 11.56
N ASP A 910 -16.93 -15.82 11.43
CA ASP A 910 -15.49 -16.02 11.25
C ASP A 910 -15.28 -16.45 9.79
N PHE A 911 -14.76 -15.51 8.99
CA PHE A 911 -14.63 -15.63 7.54
C PHE A 911 -13.18 -15.45 7.09
N GLY A 912 -12.73 -16.32 6.19
CA GLY A 912 -11.46 -16.17 5.48
C GLY A 912 -11.36 -17.14 4.31
N TYR A 913 -10.48 -16.84 3.36
CA TYR A 913 -10.16 -17.71 2.23
C TYR A 913 -8.64 -17.82 2.09
N ALA A 914 -8.17 -19.00 1.68
CA ALA A 914 -6.76 -19.22 1.36
C ALA A 914 -6.53 -19.18 -0.15
N LEU A 915 -5.64 -18.30 -0.58
CA LEU A 915 -5.06 -18.24 -1.92
C LEU A 915 -3.83 -19.14 -2.04
N GLN A 916 -3.41 -19.39 -3.28
CA GLN A 916 -2.17 -20.10 -3.59
C GLN A 916 -0.93 -19.21 -3.42
N ASP A 917 -1.01 -17.92 -3.80
CA ASP A 917 0.15 -17.04 -3.98
C ASP A 917 0.02 -15.65 -3.27
N GLY A 918 -0.96 -15.49 -2.38
CA GLY A 918 -1.24 -14.22 -1.68
C GLY A 918 -0.11 -13.68 -0.76
N PRO A 919 -0.09 -12.36 -0.48
CA PRO A 919 1.02 -11.67 0.19
C PRO A 919 1.21 -11.96 1.69
N ILE A 920 0.27 -12.68 2.34
CA ILE A 920 0.33 -12.98 3.78
C ILE A 920 0.30 -14.49 4.00
N GLU A 921 1.38 -15.05 4.55
CA GLU A 921 1.60 -16.49 4.66
C GLU A 921 1.38 -16.98 6.09
N ASN A 922 0.46 -17.94 6.28
CA ASN A 922 0.49 -18.78 7.48
C ASN A 922 1.62 -19.81 7.30
N ALA A 923 2.78 -19.55 7.88
CA ALA A 923 3.99 -20.36 7.75
C ALA A 923 3.88 -21.74 8.45
N THR A 924 2.86 -21.95 9.29
CA THR A 924 2.58 -23.26 9.90
C THR A 924 1.76 -24.16 8.95
N SER A 925 0.77 -23.60 8.26
CA SER A 925 -0.10 -24.34 7.33
C SER A 925 0.38 -24.34 5.87
N GLY A 926 1.16 -23.32 5.48
CA GLY A 926 1.51 -22.98 4.10
C GLY A 926 0.41 -22.23 3.33
N SER A 927 -0.68 -21.79 3.98
CA SER A 927 -1.77 -21.08 3.29
C SER A 927 -1.48 -19.58 3.15
N ARG A 928 -1.81 -18.99 1.99
CA ARG A 928 -1.60 -17.57 1.69
C ARG A 928 -2.90 -16.79 1.62
N HIS A 929 -2.88 -15.47 1.86
CA HIS A 929 -4.08 -14.64 2.02
C HIS A 929 -3.83 -13.20 1.55
N ASP A 930 -4.89 -12.51 1.14
CA ASP A 930 -4.89 -11.06 0.81
C ASP A 930 -4.93 -10.15 2.04
N TYR A 931 -5.58 -10.60 3.10
CA TYR A 931 -5.87 -9.79 4.29
C TYR A 931 -5.37 -10.49 5.55
N ILE A 932 -4.78 -9.73 6.47
CA ILE A 932 -4.22 -10.24 7.73
C ILE A 932 -5.36 -10.81 8.58
N GLN A 933 -6.52 -10.14 8.61
CA GLN A 933 -7.68 -10.66 9.33
C GLN A 933 -8.18 -12.00 8.75
N HIS A 934 -8.13 -12.23 7.43
CA HIS A 934 -8.51 -13.52 6.85
C HIS A 934 -7.52 -14.63 7.21
N ALA A 935 -6.22 -14.32 7.30
CA ALA A 935 -5.21 -15.25 7.79
C ALA A 935 -5.46 -15.63 9.26
N ILE A 936 -5.78 -14.65 10.13
CA ILE A 936 -6.16 -14.88 11.53
C ILE A 936 -7.44 -15.74 11.60
N SER A 937 -8.44 -15.47 10.76
CA SER A 937 -9.69 -16.23 10.69
C SER A 937 -9.51 -17.66 10.15
N ALA A 938 -8.56 -17.89 9.24
CA ALA A 938 -8.22 -19.22 8.75
C ALA A 938 -7.37 -20.06 9.72
N ALA A 939 -6.55 -19.42 10.57
CA ALA A 939 -5.56 -20.07 11.44
C ALA A 939 -6.13 -20.89 12.62
N GLU A 940 -5.37 -21.91 13.04
CA GLU A 940 -5.56 -22.68 14.28
C GLU A 940 -4.67 -22.15 15.44
N ASP A 941 -4.95 -22.58 16.69
CA ASP A 941 -4.12 -22.24 17.85
C ASP A 941 -2.69 -22.79 17.70
N GLY A 942 -1.69 -21.90 17.67
CA GLY A 942 -0.28 -22.21 17.47
C GLY A 942 0.28 -21.85 16.09
N ASP A 943 -0.54 -21.33 15.17
CA ASP A 943 -0.10 -20.90 13.84
C ASP A 943 0.72 -19.60 13.88
N VAL A 944 1.63 -19.45 12.91
CA VAL A 944 2.47 -18.27 12.69
C VAL A 944 2.13 -17.65 11.35
N ILE A 945 1.61 -16.42 11.37
CA ILE A 945 1.22 -15.64 10.19
C ILE A 945 2.31 -14.60 9.95
N VAL A 946 2.95 -14.67 8.79
CA VAL A 946 4.08 -13.84 8.35
C VAL A 946 3.60 -12.85 7.28
N ILE A 947 3.88 -11.57 7.52
CA ILE A 947 3.45 -10.44 6.72
C ILE A 947 4.68 -9.79 6.06
N GLU A 948 4.58 -9.54 4.75
CA GLU A 948 5.60 -8.85 3.96
C GLU A 948 5.53 -7.32 4.11
N PRO A 949 6.59 -6.56 3.76
CA PRO A 949 6.55 -5.09 3.77
C PRO A 949 5.43 -4.50 2.89
N GLY A 950 4.63 -3.60 3.46
CA GLY A 950 3.48 -2.99 2.80
C GLY A 950 2.61 -2.14 3.74
N LEU A 951 1.65 -1.42 3.17
CA LEU A 951 0.62 -0.67 3.90
C LEU A 951 -0.66 -1.51 3.99
N TYR A 952 -1.08 -1.83 5.21
CA TYR A 952 -2.25 -2.64 5.52
C TYR A 952 -3.33 -1.77 6.16
N ARG A 953 -4.40 -1.52 5.39
CA ARG A 953 -5.58 -0.76 5.84
C ARG A 953 -6.64 -1.69 6.42
N GLU A 954 -6.32 -2.28 7.57
CA GLU A 954 -7.13 -3.30 8.25
C GLU A 954 -7.25 -2.99 9.75
N THR A 955 -8.34 -3.45 10.39
CA THR A 955 -8.39 -3.64 11.84
C THR A 955 -8.31 -5.13 12.15
N LEU A 956 -7.50 -5.50 13.14
CA LEU A 956 -7.18 -6.89 13.46
C LEU A 956 -7.83 -7.28 14.78
N ARG A 957 -8.44 -8.46 14.82
CA ARG A 957 -9.01 -9.07 16.02
C ARG A 957 -8.59 -10.52 16.13
N PHE A 958 -7.85 -10.83 17.19
CA PHE A 958 -7.37 -12.20 17.46
C PHE A 958 -8.51 -13.15 17.89
N ALA A 959 -9.65 -12.62 18.33
CA ALA A 959 -10.88 -13.36 18.63
C ALA A 959 -10.67 -14.57 19.59
N GLY A 960 -9.74 -14.43 20.54
CA GLY A 960 -9.37 -15.48 21.48
C GLY A 960 -8.37 -16.52 20.96
N LYS A 961 -7.94 -16.47 19.68
CA LYS A 961 -6.97 -17.41 19.09
C LYS A 961 -5.55 -17.17 19.60
N SER A 962 -4.82 -18.26 19.78
CA SER A 962 -3.42 -18.31 20.23
C SER A 962 -2.47 -18.36 19.05
N VAL A 963 -2.53 -17.33 18.19
CA VAL A 963 -1.73 -17.22 16.95
C VAL A 963 -0.61 -16.20 17.11
N THR A 964 0.46 -16.36 16.32
CA THR A 964 1.50 -15.33 16.15
C THR A 964 1.27 -14.57 14.85
N VAL A 965 1.28 -13.24 14.90
CA VAL A 965 1.24 -12.34 13.75
C VAL A 965 2.54 -11.55 13.73
N THR A 966 3.38 -11.78 12.71
CA THR A 966 4.75 -11.24 12.60
C THR A 966 4.98 -10.61 11.23
N SER A 967 5.80 -9.56 11.14
CA SER A 967 6.46 -9.26 9.85
C SER A 967 7.59 -10.26 9.56
N VAL A 968 8.18 -10.24 8.36
CA VAL A 968 9.25 -11.17 7.95
C VAL A 968 10.53 -11.10 8.79
N ALA A 969 10.81 -9.97 9.44
CA ALA A 969 11.95 -9.78 10.34
C ALA A 969 11.59 -8.72 11.40
N PRO A 970 10.91 -9.08 12.50
CA PRO A 970 10.37 -8.11 13.45
C PRO A 970 11.47 -7.32 14.18
N GLU A 971 12.63 -7.93 14.40
CA GLU A 971 13.79 -7.26 14.98
C GLU A 971 14.37 -6.17 14.07
N ASP A 972 14.30 -6.32 12.74
CA ASP A 972 14.83 -5.36 11.77
C ASP A 972 13.99 -4.06 11.79
N PRO A 973 14.56 -2.94 12.26
CA PRO A 973 13.81 -1.71 12.41
C PRO A 973 13.31 -1.10 11.09
N ALA A 974 13.92 -1.41 9.94
CA ALA A 974 13.47 -0.91 8.64
C ALA A 974 12.30 -1.73 8.08
N ILE A 975 12.31 -3.05 8.31
CA ILE A 975 11.16 -3.91 7.99
C ILE A 975 9.92 -3.50 8.79
N ARG A 976 10.07 -3.09 10.06
CA ARG A 976 8.95 -2.56 10.86
C ARG A 976 8.35 -1.27 10.32
N ALA A 977 9.17 -0.33 9.87
CA ALA A 977 8.68 0.91 9.26
C ALA A 977 8.08 0.69 7.87
N ALA A 978 8.53 -0.33 7.13
CA ALA A 978 7.93 -0.71 5.85
C ALA A 978 6.66 -1.57 6.01
N THR A 979 6.45 -2.22 7.17
CA THR A 979 5.25 -3.03 7.46
C THR A 979 4.28 -2.24 8.35
N VAL A 980 3.42 -1.43 7.72
CA VAL A 980 2.55 -0.46 8.39
C VAL A 980 1.11 -0.96 8.46
N LEU A 981 0.56 -1.08 9.68
CA LEU A 981 -0.87 -1.24 9.93
C LEU A 981 -1.47 0.14 10.27
N ALA A 982 -2.46 0.59 9.50
CA ALA A 982 -3.07 1.91 9.67
C ALA A 982 -4.57 1.92 9.37
N GLY A 983 -5.31 2.81 10.01
CA GLY A 983 -6.76 2.93 9.83
C GLY A 983 -7.44 3.73 10.94
N SER A 984 -8.76 3.61 11.01
CA SER A 984 -9.59 4.16 12.09
C SER A 984 -9.93 3.09 13.14
N GLY A 985 -10.48 3.49 14.29
CA GLY A 985 -10.84 2.55 15.35
C GLY A 985 -9.64 1.90 16.05
N PRO A 986 -9.86 0.80 16.82
CA PRO A 986 -8.79 0.06 17.49
C PRO A 986 -8.07 -0.89 16.52
N LEU A 987 -6.82 -0.59 16.15
CA LEU A 987 -6.13 -1.28 15.04
C LEU A 987 -5.78 -2.74 15.33
N VAL A 988 -5.37 -3.06 16.56
CA VAL A 988 -5.17 -4.45 17.00
C VAL A 988 -5.94 -4.71 18.29
N THR A 989 -6.91 -5.62 18.24
CA THR A 989 -7.83 -5.94 19.34
C THR A 989 -7.61 -7.35 19.88
N PHE A 990 -7.24 -7.41 21.15
CA PHE A 990 -7.22 -8.62 21.98
C PHE A 990 -8.33 -8.45 23.02
N ALA A 991 -9.49 -9.06 22.82
CA ALA A 991 -10.65 -8.84 23.69
C ALA A 991 -11.33 -10.12 24.18
N ASP A 992 -11.13 -11.27 23.54
CA ASP A 992 -11.94 -12.49 23.70
C ASP A 992 -11.31 -13.60 24.55
N GLY A 993 -10.18 -13.31 25.20
CA GLY A 993 -9.55 -14.17 26.20
C GLY A 993 -8.13 -14.61 25.86
N GLU A 994 -7.53 -13.91 24.90
CA GLU A 994 -6.18 -14.09 24.36
C GLU A 994 -5.14 -14.16 25.49
N THR A 995 -4.19 -15.09 25.35
CA THR A 995 -3.14 -15.38 26.34
C THR A 995 -1.79 -14.85 25.85
N ALA A 996 -0.72 -15.12 26.60
CA ALA A 996 0.64 -14.78 26.14
C ALA A 996 1.04 -15.53 24.85
N ASP A 997 0.31 -16.59 24.49
CA ASP A 997 0.48 -17.36 23.24
C ASP A 997 -0.19 -16.67 22.03
N SER A 998 -0.98 -15.61 22.26
CA SER A 998 -1.45 -14.68 21.22
C SER A 998 -0.40 -13.56 21.06
N VAL A 999 0.35 -13.59 19.95
CA VAL A 999 1.54 -12.76 19.74
C VAL A 999 1.36 -11.79 18.57
N PHE A 1000 1.78 -10.54 18.73
CA PHE A 1000 1.86 -9.54 17.65
C PHE A 1000 3.24 -8.87 17.64
N THR A 1001 3.88 -8.79 16.48
CA THR A 1001 5.27 -8.32 16.39
C THR A 1001 5.70 -7.82 15.00
N GLY A 1002 6.60 -6.84 14.96
CA GLY A 1002 7.27 -6.40 13.73
C GLY A 1002 6.55 -5.34 12.90
N PHE A 1003 5.62 -4.59 13.50
CA PHE A 1003 4.76 -3.63 12.79
C PHE A 1003 4.92 -2.19 13.28
N THR A 1004 4.81 -1.25 12.36
CA THR A 1004 4.36 0.11 12.67
C THR A 1004 2.84 0.12 12.81
N VAL A 1005 2.30 0.75 13.85
CA VAL A 1005 0.84 0.79 14.12
C VAL A 1005 0.39 2.23 14.36
N ALA A 1006 -0.32 2.82 13.39
CA ALA A 1006 -0.50 4.27 13.32
C ALA A 1006 -1.90 4.75 12.89
N GLY A 1007 -2.30 5.93 13.41
CA GLY A 1007 -3.54 6.64 13.03
C GLY A 1007 -4.82 6.21 13.75
N GLY A 1008 -4.81 5.05 14.44
CA GLY A 1008 -6.00 4.50 15.09
C GLY A 1008 -6.56 5.36 16.23
N SER A 1009 -7.77 5.01 16.69
CA SER A 1009 -8.29 5.51 17.97
C SER A 1009 -7.53 4.89 19.14
N TYR A 1010 -7.22 3.59 19.05
CA TYR A 1010 -6.18 2.93 19.83
C TYR A 1010 -5.27 2.15 18.88
N GLY A 1011 -3.95 2.19 19.11
CA GLY A 1011 -3.04 1.34 18.35
C GLY A 1011 -3.27 -0.13 18.71
N LEU A 1012 -3.07 -0.46 19.99
CA LEU A 1012 -3.25 -1.80 20.55
C LEU A 1012 -4.28 -1.75 21.70
N PHE A 1013 -5.34 -2.56 21.63
CA PHE A 1013 -6.42 -2.62 22.62
C PHE A 1013 -6.51 -4.00 23.29
N CYS A 1014 -6.23 -4.04 24.59
CA CYS A 1014 -6.22 -5.25 25.41
C CYS A 1014 -7.35 -5.21 26.45
N ASN A 1015 -8.43 -5.98 26.24
CA ASN A 1015 -9.63 -5.96 27.08
C ASN A 1015 -9.88 -7.30 27.78
N GLY A 1016 -9.41 -7.43 29.03
CA GLY A 1016 -9.49 -8.68 29.80
C GLY A 1016 -8.53 -9.79 29.33
N SER A 1017 -7.66 -9.48 28.36
CA SER A 1017 -6.71 -10.35 27.67
C SER A 1017 -5.28 -10.16 28.18
N LYS A 1018 -4.36 -11.06 27.80
CA LYS A 1018 -2.95 -11.09 28.22
C LYS A 1018 -1.95 -11.33 27.07
N PRO A 1019 -2.08 -10.63 25.92
CA PRO A 1019 -1.26 -10.88 24.74
C PRO A 1019 0.23 -10.56 24.95
N THR A 1020 1.06 -11.14 24.09
CA THR A 1020 2.48 -10.77 23.94
C THR A 1020 2.63 -9.83 22.74
N ILE A 1021 3.08 -8.61 23.01
CA ILE A 1021 3.36 -7.57 22.01
C ILE A 1021 4.86 -7.31 22.08
N HIS A 1022 5.58 -7.39 20.97
CA HIS A 1022 7.00 -7.03 20.98
C HIS A 1022 7.53 -6.53 19.64
N HIS A 1023 8.58 -5.72 19.64
CA HIS A 1023 9.12 -5.07 18.43
C HIS A 1023 8.00 -4.42 17.58
N CYS A 1024 7.31 -3.43 18.15
CA CYS A 1024 6.28 -2.67 17.43
C CYS A 1024 6.46 -1.17 17.66
N ASP A 1025 6.26 -0.40 16.59
CA ASP A 1025 6.48 1.04 16.56
C ASP A 1025 5.09 1.71 16.52
N VAL A 1026 4.53 1.92 17.70
CA VAL A 1026 3.13 2.32 17.92
C VAL A 1026 3.05 3.85 17.98
N ILE A 1027 2.79 4.47 16.83
CA ILE A 1027 3.05 5.89 16.59
C ILE A 1027 1.81 6.70 16.21
N GLY A 1028 1.64 7.88 16.81
CA GLY A 1028 0.69 8.90 16.34
C GLY A 1028 -0.80 8.54 16.45
N ASN A 1029 -1.18 7.56 17.26
CA ASN A 1029 -2.58 7.18 17.47
C ASN A 1029 -3.34 8.27 18.25
N THR A 1030 -4.59 8.51 17.88
CA THR A 1030 -5.40 9.68 18.31
C THR A 1030 -5.84 9.63 19.78
N SER A 1031 -5.87 8.45 20.40
CA SER A 1031 -6.03 8.28 21.86
C SER A 1031 -4.82 7.58 22.47
N ALA A 1032 -4.96 6.35 22.99
CA ALA A 1032 -3.84 5.62 23.57
C ALA A 1032 -3.11 4.75 22.53
N GLY A 1033 -1.78 4.79 22.50
CA GLY A 1033 -0.97 3.83 21.76
C GLY A 1033 -1.27 2.40 22.23
N VAL A 1034 -1.26 2.17 23.54
CA VAL A 1034 -1.69 0.89 24.17
C VAL A 1034 -2.78 1.14 25.21
N LYS A 1035 -3.98 0.63 24.96
CA LYS A 1035 -5.16 0.73 25.83
C LYS A 1035 -5.41 -0.59 26.56
N VAL A 1036 -5.44 -0.58 27.88
CA VAL A 1036 -5.72 -1.77 28.71
C VAL A 1036 -6.99 -1.59 29.54
N TRP A 1037 -7.96 -2.49 29.36
CA TRP A 1037 -9.28 -2.47 30.00
C TRP A 1037 -9.68 -3.86 30.52
N GLY A 1038 -10.80 -3.95 31.26
CA GLY A 1038 -11.47 -5.21 31.59
C GLY A 1038 -10.75 -6.12 32.59
N GLY A 1039 -9.62 -5.69 33.14
CA GLY A 1039 -8.69 -6.55 33.87
C GLY A 1039 -7.64 -7.21 32.98
N GLY A 1040 -7.31 -6.61 31.83
CA GLY A 1040 -6.21 -7.06 30.98
C GLY A 1040 -4.84 -6.96 31.65
N GLU A 1041 -3.91 -7.79 31.17
CA GLU A 1041 -2.55 -7.94 31.67
C GLU A 1041 -1.55 -8.23 30.51
N PRO A 1042 -1.42 -7.36 29.48
CA PRO A 1042 -0.52 -7.59 28.36
C PRO A 1042 0.97 -7.54 28.77
N ALA A 1043 1.80 -8.29 28.05
CA ALA A 1043 3.25 -8.11 28.04
C ALA A 1043 3.64 -7.33 26.78
N VAL A 1044 4.27 -6.16 26.95
CA VAL A 1044 4.73 -5.30 25.86
C VAL A 1044 6.24 -5.14 26.00
N SER A 1045 7.02 -5.47 24.97
CA SER A 1045 8.49 -5.41 25.08
C SER A 1045 9.24 -5.00 23.81
N ARG A 1046 10.35 -4.27 23.95
CA ARG A 1046 11.13 -3.73 22.81
C ARG A 1046 10.26 -2.94 21.82
N CYS A 1047 9.26 -2.21 22.31
CA CYS A 1047 8.35 -1.38 21.50
C CYS A 1047 8.68 0.11 21.66
N GLU A 1048 8.49 0.87 20.57
CA GLU A 1048 8.56 2.33 20.59
C GLU A 1048 7.13 2.90 20.54
N ILE A 1049 6.67 3.47 21.66
CA ILE A 1049 5.31 3.98 21.84
C ILE A 1049 5.37 5.51 21.79
N LEU A 1050 5.31 6.05 20.57
CA LEU A 1050 5.71 7.41 20.24
C LEU A 1050 4.54 8.31 19.82
N ALA A 1051 4.58 9.60 20.18
CA ALA A 1051 3.75 10.64 19.58
C ALA A 1051 2.19 10.48 19.68
N ASN A 1052 1.68 9.44 20.34
CA ASN A 1052 0.24 9.22 20.54
C ASN A 1052 -0.34 10.28 21.49
N HIS A 1053 -1.66 10.37 21.67
CA HIS A 1053 -2.21 11.23 22.72
C HIS A 1053 -1.86 10.72 24.13
N VAL A 1054 -1.91 9.41 24.38
CA VAL A 1054 -1.36 8.76 25.59
C VAL A 1054 -0.51 7.57 25.16
N GLY A 1055 0.63 7.32 25.81
CA GLY A 1055 1.45 6.14 25.50
C GLY A 1055 0.73 4.84 25.88
N VAL A 1056 0.58 4.61 27.19
CA VAL A 1056 -0.08 3.42 27.77
C VAL A 1056 -1.15 3.84 28.78
N GLU A 1057 -2.39 3.36 28.62
CA GLU A 1057 -3.56 3.84 29.36
C GLU A 1057 -4.38 2.69 29.97
N MET A 1058 -4.52 2.65 31.30
CA MET A 1058 -4.87 1.43 32.06
C MET A 1058 -6.03 1.60 33.06
N TRP A 1059 -7.11 2.32 32.72
CA TRP A 1059 -8.19 2.64 33.67
C TRP A 1059 -8.96 1.44 34.19
N ALA A 1060 -9.05 1.33 35.52
CA ALA A 1060 -9.84 0.32 36.20
C ALA A 1060 -11.35 0.50 35.92
N ASP A 1061 -12.04 -0.56 35.51
CA ASP A 1061 -13.49 -0.54 35.31
C ASP A 1061 -14.20 -0.49 36.67
N VAL A 1062 -15.10 0.48 36.82
CA VAL A 1062 -15.89 0.77 38.03
C VAL A 1062 -17.41 0.71 37.78
N SER A 1063 -17.84 0.26 36.60
CA SER A 1063 -19.25 0.18 36.20
C SER A 1063 -20.05 -0.88 36.98
N GLY A 1064 -19.37 -1.88 37.55
CA GLY A 1064 -19.96 -3.03 38.23
C GLY A 1064 -19.84 -3.03 39.77
N ARG A 1065 -20.40 -4.07 40.40
CA ARG A 1065 -20.24 -4.34 41.86
C ARG A 1065 -18.84 -4.85 42.26
N ARG A 1066 -17.93 -4.98 41.29
CA ARG A 1066 -16.52 -5.33 41.45
C ARG A 1066 -15.73 -4.32 40.62
N ILE A 1067 -14.60 -3.87 41.14
CA ILE A 1067 -13.64 -3.06 40.39
C ILE A 1067 -12.70 -4.03 39.67
N GLN A 1068 -12.66 -4.00 38.34
CA GLN A 1068 -11.62 -4.70 37.57
C GLN A 1068 -10.39 -3.80 37.50
N ARG A 1069 -9.22 -4.36 37.78
CA ARG A 1069 -7.93 -3.64 37.78
C ARG A 1069 -7.09 -4.20 36.66
N ASN A 1070 -6.56 -3.33 35.81
CA ASN A 1070 -5.64 -3.73 34.77
C ASN A 1070 -4.20 -3.69 35.30
N TYR A 1071 -3.42 -4.65 34.81
CA TYR A 1071 -1.98 -4.74 35.01
C TYR A 1071 -1.34 -4.76 33.62
N GLY A 1072 -0.03 -4.89 33.55
CA GLY A 1072 0.70 -4.97 32.30
C GLY A 1072 2.18 -4.90 32.59
N THR A 1073 2.98 -5.58 31.79
CA THR A 1073 4.43 -5.61 31.93
C THR A 1073 5.02 -4.88 30.73
N LEU A 1074 5.76 -3.81 31.00
CA LEU A 1074 6.44 -2.98 30.00
C LEU A 1074 7.94 -3.22 30.18
N THR A 1075 8.59 -3.84 29.19
CA THR A 1075 9.98 -4.30 29.31
C THR A 1075 10.81 -3.84 28.12
N ASN A 1076 11.90 -3.09 28.34
CA ASN A 1076 12.74 -2.59 27.24
C ASN A 1076 12.00 -1.68 26.23
N CYS A 1077 10.99 -0.93 26.66
CA CYS A 1077 10.22 -0.02 25.79
C CYS A 1077 10.69 1.44 25.86
N VAL A 1078 10.60 2.14 24.74
CA VAL A 1078 10.64 3.61 24.67
C VAL A 1078 9.19 4.12 24.66
N ILE A 1079 8.85 5.04 25.57
CA ILE A 1079 7.50 5.62 25.68
C ILE A 1079 7.65 7.14 25.71
N ALA A 1080 7.68 7.75 24.53
CA ALA A 1080 8.17 9.12 24.38
C ALA A 1080 7.33 10.03 23.48
N GLY A 1081 7.40 11.32 23.74
CA GLY A 1081 6.72 12.33 22.94
C GLY A 1081 5.20 12.30 23.00
N ASN A 1082 4.55 11.48 23.83
CA ASN A 1082 3.09 11.39 23.80
C ASN A 1082 2.47 12.73 24.28
N ARG A 1083 1.39 13.18 23.61
CA ARG A 1083 0.81 14.53 23.76
C ARG A 1083 0.13 14.78 25.11
N ALA A 1084 -0.04 13.74 25.93
CA ALA A 1084 -0.41 13.82 27.34
C ALA A 1084 0.48 12.88 28.18
N GLY A 1085 -0.06 11.77 28.71
CA GLY A 1085 0.69 10.88 29.61
C GLY A 1085 1.55 9.85 28.88
N GLY A 1086 2.72 9.53 29.43
CA GLY A 1086 3.51 8.35 29.04
C GLY A 1086 2.82 7.05 29.46
N VAL A 1087 2.76 6.76 30.77
CA VAL A 1087 2.02 5.62 31.33
C VAL A 1087 1.00 6.10 32.37
N TYR A 1088 -0.26 5.69 32.23
CA TYR A 1088 -1.37 6.28 32.97
C TYR A 1088 -2.36 5.27 33.58
N SER A 1089 -2.71 5.48 34.84
CA SER A 1089 -3.62 4.65 35.65
C SER A 1089 -3.07 3.24 35.92
N GLY A 1090 -3.94 2.29 36.30
CA GLY A 1090 -3.58 0.88 36.45
C GLY A 1090 -2.50 0.53 37.49
N TYR A 1091 -1.97 -0.69 37.37
CA TYR A 1091 -0.94 -1.29 38.21
C TYR A 1091 0.17 -1.92 37.33
N PRO A 1092 0.92 -1.12 36.56
CA PRO A 1092 1.95 -1.65 35.66
C PRO A 1092 3.20 -2.12 36.42
N VAL A 1093 3.89 -3.08 35.81
CA VAL A 1093 5.30 -3.40 36.03
C VAL A 1093 6.08 -2.77 34.88
N ILE A 1094 7.12 -2.01 35.20
CA ILE A 1094 7.92 -1.21 34.25
C ILE A 1094 9.39 -1.53 34.52
N GLU A 1095 10.01 -2.22 33.57
CA GLU A 1095 11.33 -2.83 33.70
C GLU A 1095 12.19 -2.40 32.51
N ASN A 1096 13.40 -1.88 32.77
CA ASN A 1096 14.32 -1.41 31.72
C ASN A 1096 13.64 -0.46 30.70
N CYS A 1097 12.73 0.45 31.09
CA CYS A 1097 12.02 1.33 30.14
C CYS A 1097 12.57 2.77 30.14
N THR A 1098 12.49 3.45 29.00
CA THR A 1098 12.72 4.91 28.89
C THR A 1098 11.39 5.62 28.66
N ILE A 1099 10.99 6.49 29.59
CA ILE A 1099 9.73 7.24 29.55
C ILE A 1099 10.06 8.74 29.60
N ALA A 1100 10.12 9.37 28.42
CA ALA A 1100 10.72 10.71 28.27
C ALA A 1100 9.97 11.62 27.30
N ASP A 1101 10.18 12.93 27.42
CA ASP A 1101 9.71 13.94 26.45
C ASP A 1101 8.17 13.95 26.22
N ASN A 1102 7.37 13.34 27.11
CA ASN A 1102 5.91 13.38 27.04
C ASN A 1102 5.39 14.72 27.62
N LEU A 1103 4.37 15.32 26.98
CA LEU A 1103 3.86 16.67 27.31
C LEU A 1103 3.04 16.74 28.61
N GLY A 1104 2.85 15.61 29.28
CA GLY A 1104 2.14 15.47 30.54
C GLY A 1104 2.96 14.71 31.58
N TYR A 1105 2.33 13.74 32.24
CA TYR A 1105 2.98 12.91 33.24
C TYR A 1105 3.85 11.83 32.58
N GLY A 1106 5.04 11.57 33.12
CA GLY A 1106 5.82 10.39 32.72
C GLY A 1106 5.07 9.11 33.11
N VAL A 1107 4.86 8.93 34.41
CA VAL A 1107 4.06 7.84 34.99
C VAL A 1107 3.06 8.42 36.00
N SER A 1108 1.75 8.23 35.81
CA SER A 1108 0.70 8.59 36.80
C SER A 1108 -0.22 7.40 37.06
N CYS A 1109 0.20 6.52 37.98
CA CYS A 1109 -0.39 5.18 38.16
C CYS A 1109 -0.96 4.98 39.57
N VAL A 1110 -1.65 3.85 39.80
CA VAL A 1110 -2.24 3.58 41.11
C VAL A 1110 -1.18 3.08 42.10
N ALA A 1111 -0.55 1.96 41.80
CA ALA A 1111 0.59 1.41 42.54
C ALA A 1111 1.51 0.70 41.54
N PRO A 1112 2.35 1.45 40.80
CA PRO A 1112 3.25 0.87 39.82
C PRO A 1112 4.49 0.24 40.48
N VAL A 1113 5.13 -0.67 39.75
CA VAL A 1113 6.48 -1.18 40.04
C VAL A 1113 7.42 -0.69 38.95
N LEU A 1114 8.48 0.04 39.32
CA LEU A 1114 9.50 0.54 38.40
C LEU A 1114 10.87 -0.03 38.81
N VAL A 1115 11.56 -0.69 37.89
CA VAL A 1115 12.92 -1.19 38.05
C VAL A 1115 13.77 -0.81 36.83
N ASN A 1116 15.05 -0.45 37.03
CA ASN A 1116 16.02 -0.14 35.97
C ASN A 1116 15.54 0.89 34.94
N SER A 1117 14.59 1.76 35.28
CA SER A 1117 13.87 2.59 34.30
C SER A 1117 14.24 4.08 34.41
N ILE A 1118 14.21 4.78 33.28
CA ILE A 1118 14.44 6.23 33.20
C ILE A 1118 13.10 6.92 33.00
N VAL A 1119 12.76 7.87 33.87
CA VAL A 1119 11.56 8.71 33.76
C VAL A 1119 11.96 10.18 33.90
N TYR A 1120 12.19 10.84 32.76
CA TYR A 1120 12.94 12.10 32.70
C TYR A 1120 12.49 12.97 31.53
N PHE A 1121 12.58 14.30 31.63
CA PHE A 1121 12.16 15.27 30.62
C PHE A 1121 10.66 15.29 30.26
N ASN A 1122 9.79 14.73 31.10
CA ASN A 1122 8.33 14.87 30.94
C ASN A 1122 7.86 16.21 31.54
N ASP A 1123 6.96 16.93 30.85
CA ASP A 1123 6.64 18.35 31.14
C ASP A 1123 5.85 18.59 32.46
N ALA A 1124 5.08 17.61 32.93
CA ALA A 1124 4.33 17.70 34.19
C ALA A 1124 5.11 17.08 35.37
N VAL A 1125 4.55 16.06 36.03
CA VAL A 1125 5.25 15.32 37.08
C VAL A 1125 5.76 14.01 36.47
N ASN A 1126 7.06 13.76 36.59
CA ASN A 1126 7.69 12.56 36.03
C ASN A 1126 7.13 11.27 36.69
N LEU A 1127 6.90 11.26 38.01
CA LEU A 1127 6.22 10.16 38.71
C LEU A 1127 5.15 10.67 39.71
N ASP A 1128 3.90 10.32 39.45
CA ASP A 1128 2.73 10.48 40.33
C ASP A 1128 2.15 9.10 40.70
N VAL A 1129 1.84 8.90 41.99
CA VAL A 1129 1.34 7.61 42.50
C VAL A 1129 0.22 7.80 43.52
N ARG A 1130 -0.83 6.98 43.41
CA ARG A 1130 -2.07 7.15 44.20
C ARG A 1130 -2.13 6.23 45.43
N GLN A 1131 -1.22 5.25 45.50
CA GLN A 1131 -0.98 4.30 46.60
C GLN A 1131 0.54 4.03 46.68
N GLU A 1132 0.96 3.11 47.56
CA GLU A 1132 2.37 2.74 47.75
C GLU A 1132 2.94 2.07 46.48
N ALA A 1133 4.04 2.63 45.95
CA ALA A 1133 4.70 2.20 44.72
C ALA A 1133 6.08 1.62 45.04
N THR A 1134 6.53 0.64 44.25
CA THR A 1134 7.89 0.09 44.36
C THR A 1134 8.75 0.69 43.26
N VAL A 1135 9.83 1.39 43.62
CA VAL A 1135 10.69 2.12 42.68
C VAL A 1135 12.13 1.95 43.11
N THR A 1136 12.91 1.18 42.35
CA THR A 1136 14.29 0.82 42.69
C THR A 1136 15.18 0.79 41.46
N TYR A 1137 16.41 1.30 41.60
CA TYR A 1137 17.39 1.38 40.50
C TYR A 1137 16.86 2.17 39.29
N CYS A 1138 16.08 3.24 39.52
CA CYS A 1138 15.52 4.09 38.48
C CYS A 1138 16.15 5.50 38.48
N ASN A 1139 16.26 6.12 37.31
CA ASN A 1139 16.60 7.56 37.19
C ASN A 1139 15.30 8.36 37.01
N ILE A 1140 14.95 9.21 37.97
CA ILE A 1140 13.68 9.94 37.98
C ILE A 1140 13.91 11.42 38.24
N GLN A 1141 13.50 12.27 37.30
CA GLN A 1141 13.72 13.72 37.38
C GLN A 1141 12.99 14.34 38.57
N GLY A 1142 13.74 15.04 39.43
CA GLY A 1142 13.25 15.59 40.71
C GLY A 1142 13.33 14.61 41.89
N GLY A 1143 13.76 13.37 41.63
CA GLY A 1143 14.12 12.35 42.61
C GLY A 1143 12.97 11.55 43.19
N TRP A 1144 13.24 10.27 43.49
CA TRP A 1144 12.28 9.39 44.15
C TRP A 1144 12.93 8.50 45.24
N PRO A 1145 12.36 8.40 46.45
CA PRO A 1145 12.92 7.58 47.51
C PRO A 1145 12.82 6.08 47.18
N GLY A 1146 13.97 5.41 47.13
CA GLY A 1146 14.10 3.96 46.91
C GLY A 1146 15.56 3.51 46.96
N GLU A 1147 15.79 2.21 46.84
CA GLU A 1147 17.14 1.66 46.70
C GLU A 1147 17.65 1.90 45.29
N GLY A 1148 18.92 2.30 45.11
CA GLY A 1148 19.55 2.47 43.80
C GLY A 1148 19.06 3.67 42.95
N ASN A 1149 17.99 4.36 43.34
CA ASN A 1149 17.44 5.46 42.55
C ASN A 1149 18.39 6.67 42.46
N ILE A 1150 18.38 7.33 41.31
CA ILE A 1150 19.14 8.54 41.02
C ILE A 1150 18.23 9.66 40.45
N ASP A 1151 18.74 10.89 40.46
CA ASP A 1151 18.16 12.08 39.84
C ASP A 1151 19.31 12.83 39.16
N ALA A 1152 19.54 12.51 37.89
CA ALA A 1152 20.61 13.08 37.08
C ALA A 1152 20.21 13.08 35.60
N ASP A 1153 20.77 13.99 34.81
CA ASP A 1153 20.53 13.99 33.37
C ASP A 1153 20.92 12.62 32.77
N PRO A 1154 20.00 11.89 32.11
CA PRO A 1154 20.30 10.58 31.55
C PRO A 1154 21.29 10.64 30.38
N LEU A 1155 21.58 11.82 29.83
CA LEU A 1155 22.48 12.01 28.69
C LEU A 1155 22.13 11.05 27.55
N PHE A 1156 20.92 11.18 26.99
CA PHE A 1156 20.55 10.51 25.74
C PHE A 1156 21.40 11.01 24.57
N VAL A 1157 21.63 10.19 23.55
CA VAL A 1157 22.38 10.57 22.34
C VAL A 1157 21.69 11.74 21.64
N ALA A 1158 20.37 11.64 21.44
CA ALA A 1158 19.49 12.73 21.02
C ALA A 1158 18.10 12.59 21.66
N ARG A 1159 17.56 13.68 22.23
CA ARG A 1159 16.14 13.70 22.67
C ARG A 1159 15.21 13.88 21.49
N GLY A 1160 14.05 13.22 21.54
CA GLY A 1160 12.97 13.44 20.58
C GLY A 1160 12.30 14.79 20.81
N GLN A 1161 11.74 15.38 19.75
CA GLN A 1161 11.22 16.75 19.78
C GLN A 1161 9.95 16.89 18.95
N TRP A 1162 8.98 17.64 19.47
CA TRP A 1162 7.86 18.16 18.68
C TRP A 1162 8.28 19.45 17.96
N SER A 1163 7.91 19.59 16.69
CA SER A 1163 7.95 20.88 15.98
C SER A 1163 6.89 21.85 16.51
N GLU A 1164 7.01 23.14 16.16
CA GLU A 1164 5.93 24.12 16.45
C GLU A 1164 4.60 23.73 15.77
N ASP A 1165 4.67 23.02 14.65
CA ASP A 1165 3.54 22.48 13.87
C ASP A 1165 3.04 21.11 14.37
N ALA A 1166 3.47 20.68 15.56
CA ALA A 1166 3.06 19.42 16.21
C ALA A 1166 3.32 18.14 15.38
N VAL A 1167 4.46 18.07 14.68
CA VAL A 1167 5.05 16.84 14.10
C VAL A 1167 6.15 16.33 15.03
N TRP A 1168 6.24 15.02 15.25
CA TRP A 1168 7.23 14.41 16.16
C TRP A 1168 8.46 13.94 15.40
N THR A 1169 9.64 14.41 15.80
CA THR A 1169 10.93 13.85 15.43
C THR A 1169 11.37 12.84 16.51
N PRO A 1170 11.53 11.54 16.18
CA PRO A 1170 12.05 10.54 17.11
C PRO A 1170 13.43 10.93 17.66
N GLY A 1171 13.71 10.49 18.89
CA GLY A 1171 15.00 10.69 19.56
C GLY A 1171 15.82 9.41 19.54
N ASP A 1172 17.14 9.55 19.56
CA ASP A 1172 18.04 8.46 19.90
C ASP A 1172 18.21 8.37 21.43
N TYR A 1173 17.39 7.52 22.04
CA TYR A 1173 17.35 7.32 23.49
C TYR A 1173 18.45 6.37 24.02
N HIS A 1174 19.44 5.98 23.20
CA HIS A 1174 20.66 5.35 23.70
C HIS A 1174 21.41 6.30 24.64
N LEU A 1175 22.23 5.74 25.52
CA LEU A 1175 22.96 6.49 26.53
C LEU A 1175 24.33 6.93 25.98
N LYS A 1176 24.66 8.22 26.06
CA LYS A 1176 25.98 8.74 25.67
C LYS A 1176 27.10 8.04 26.44
N SER A 1177 28.18 7.65 25.77
CA SER A 1177 29.34 7.02 26.42
C SER A 1177 30.70 7.35 25.79
N GLN A 1178 31.67 7.69 26.64
CA GLN A 1178 33.11 7.72 26.31
C GLN A 1178 33.72 6.32 26.06
N GLY A 1179 32.99 5.25 26.43
CA GLY A 1179 33.28 3.87 26.02
C GLY A 1179 32.80 3.68 24.59
N TRP A 1180 31.60 3.13 24.42
CA TRP A 1180 30.83 3.18 23.17
C TRP A 1180 29.32 3.26 23.44
N PHE A 1181 28.55 3.74 22.47
CA PHE A 1181 27.09 3.63 22.37
C PHE A 1181 26.72 3.06 20.99
N TRP A 1182 25.52 2.50 20.86
CA TRP A 1182 25.01 2.00 19.58
C TRP A 1182 24.39 3.15 18.77
N ASP A 1183 24.98 3.48 17.62
CA ASP A 1183 24.46 4.48 16.69
C ASP A 1183 23.42 3.82 15.79
N VAL A 1184 22.13 4.03 16.08
CA VAL A 1184 21.00 3.45 15.33
C VAL A 1184 20.99 3.86 13.86
N TRP A 1185 21.51 5.04 13.51
CA TRP A 1185 21.54 5.54 12.14
C TRP A 1185 22.61 4.86 11.29
N GLN A 1186 23.67 4.35 11.92
CA GLN A 1186 24.73 3.61 11.23
C GLN A 1186 24.65 2.09 11.47
N GLY A 1187 23.95 1.61 12.48
CA GLY A 1187 24.04 0.20 12.91
C GLY A 1187 25.46 -0.18 13.36
N LEU A 1188 26.17 0.78 13.95
CA LEU A 1188 27.58 0.67 14.34
C LEU A 1188 27.79 1.27 15.72
N TRP A 1189 28.89 0.90 16.37
CA TRP A 1189 29.27 1.50 17.65
C TRP A 1189 30.00 2.83 17.46
N SER A 1190 29.56 3.86 18.18
CA SER A 1190 30.12 5.21 18.20
C SER A 1190 30.49 5.64 19.63
N TRP A 1191 31.07 6.82 19.84
CA TRP A 1191 31.45 7.31 21.19
C TRP A 1191 31.27 8.82 21.37
N ASP A 1192 30.99 9.22 22.61
CA ASP A 1192 30.76 10.61 23.03
C ASP A 1192 31.94 11.23 23.79
N ASP A 1193 31.83 12.52 24.11
CA ASP A 1193 32.71 13.23 25.04
C ASP A 1193 32.29 13.09 26.52
N ALA A 1194 31.10 12.53 26.79
CA ALA A 1194 30.53 12.31 28.11
C ALA A 1194 29.99 10.87 28.27
N THR A 1195 29.85 10.41 29.52
CA THR A 1195 29.24 9.11 29.86
C THR A 1195 28.03 9.32 30.76
N SER A 1196 26.92 8.72 30.38
CA SER A 1196 25.66 8.76 31.12
C SER A 1196 25.79 8.17 32.54
N PRO A 1197 25.15 8.79 33.56
CA PRO A 1197 25.05 8.22 34.91
C PRO A 1197 24.08 7.02 34.99
N CYS A 1198 23.37 6.70 33.90
CA CYS A 1198 22.50 5.52 33.78
C CYS A 1198 23.26 4.27 33.28
N ILE A 1199 24.49 4.43 32.77
CA ILE A 1199 25.34 3.31 32.37
C ILE A 1199 25.91 2.61 33.61
N ASP A 1200 25.92 1.28 33.60
CA ASP A 1200 26.43 0.42 34.66
C ASP A 1200 25.77 0.68 36.04
N ALA A 1201 24.52 1.17 36.02
CA ALA A 1201 23.87 1.84 37.16
C ALA A 1201 22.71 1.05 37.80
N GLY A 1202 22.12 0.08 37.08
CA GLY A 1202 20.91 -0.67 37.47
C GLY A 1202 21.12 -1.67 38.62
N ASP A 1203 20.09 -2.50 38.82
CA ASP A 1203 20.00 -3.46 39.91
C ASP A 1203 21.13 -4.53 39.84
N PRO A 1204 22.02 -4.63 40.85
CA PRO A 1204 23.13 -5.58 40.86
C PRO A 1204 22.71 -7.05 41.03
N SER A 1205 21.41 -7.32 41.21
CA SER A 1205 20.84 -8.68 41.24
C SER A 1205 20.23 -9.11 39.90
N TRP A 1206 20.04 -8.19 38.96
CA TRP A 1206 19.57 -8.49 37.61
C TRP A 1206 20.71 -9.04 36.73
N PRO A 1207 20.40 -9.93 35.77
CA PRO A 1207 21.37 -10.35 34.77
C PRO A 1207 21.66 -9.22 33.78
N LEU A 1208 22.86 -9.23 33.19
CA LEU A 1208 23.23 -8.34 32.09
C LEU A 1208 22.43 -8.58 30.79
N GLY A 1209 21.66 -9.67 30.68
CA GLY A 1209 20.96 -10.02 29.45
C GLY A 1209 21.94 -10.19 28.28
N GLU A 1210 21.75 -9.38 27.24
CA GLU A 1210 22.60 -9.29 26.04
C GLU A 1210 23.70 -8.22 26.14
N GLU A 1211 23.85 -7.50 27.26
CA GLU A 1211 24.86 -6.43 27.43
C GLU A 1211 26.32 -6.94 27.51
N SER A 1212 26.87 -7.52 26.44
CA SER A 1212 28.30 -7.87 26.32
C SER A 1212 28.74 -8.24 24.89
N ALA A 1213 29.20 -7.26 24.11
CA ALA A 1213 29.96 -7.51 22.87
C ALA A 1213 31.50 -7.57 23.08
N CYS A 1214 31.99 -6.99 24.18
CA CYS A 1214 33.36 -6.52 24.34
C CYS A 1214 34.36 -7.62 24.79
N GLU A 1215 34.68 -8.56 23.90
CA GLU A 1215 35.68 -9.62 24.17
C GLU A 1215 37.14 -9.12 24.19
N ALA A 1216 38.03 -9.92 24.80
CA ALA A 1216 39.45 -9.60 24.98
C ALA A 1216 40.28 -9.71 23.68
N GLY A 1217 40.10 -8.75 22.78
CA GLY A 1217 40.70 -8.70 21.44
C GLY A 1217 39.83 -8.00 20.40
N ASP A 1218 38.57 -7.71 20.75
CA ASP A 1218 37.63 -6.93 19.96
C ASP A 1218 38.06 -5.45 19.82
N ALA A 1219 37.62 -4.79 18.74
CA ALA A 1219 37.87 -3.38 18.47
C ALA A 1219 37.18 -2.45 19.48
N LEU A 1220 35.97 -2.80 19.96
CA LEU A 1220 35.29 -2.00 20.99
C LEU A 1220 36.09 -2.02 22.30
N SER A 1221 36.78 -3.13 22.55
CA SER A 1221 37.60 -3.29 23.74
C SER A 1221 38.65 -2.19 23.92
N GLU A 1222 39.13 -1.48 22.88
CA GLU A 1222 40.15 -0.44 23.05
C GLU A 1222 39.75 0.67 24.04
N ARG A 1223 38.47 1.03 24.07
CA ARG A 1223 37.91 2.15 24.87
C ARG A 1223 36.98 1.71 25.98
N ALA A 1224 36.20 0.64 25.77
CA ALA A 1224 35.20 0.20 26.74
C ALA A 1224 35.71 -0.87 27.70
N ALA A 1225 35.07 -0.92 28.86
CA ALA A 1225 34.98 -2.10 29.70
C ALA A 1225 33.77 -2.95 29.24
N VAL A 1226 33.62 -4.14 29.83
CA VAL A 1226 32.34 -4.86 29.84
C VAL A 1226 31.48 -4.27 30.96
N ASN A 1227 30.17 -4.10 30.72
CA ASN A 1227 29.25 -3.65 31.77
C ASN A 1227 29.25 -4.65 32.94
N THR A 1228 29.34 -4.14 34.16
CA THR A 1228 29.34 -4.88 35.43
C THR A 1228 27.96 -4.97 36.08
N ARG A 1229 27.02 -4.11 35.67
CA ARG A 1229 25.59 -4.12 36.03
C ARG A 1229 24.76 -3.70 34.82
N ILE A 1230 23.50 -4.12 34.78
CA ILE A 1230 22.56 -3.70 33.73
C ILE A 1230 22.44 -2.16 33.68
N ASN A 1231 22.35 -1.60 32.49
CA ASN A 1231 22.06 -0.18 32.28
C ASN A 1231 20.61 0.15 32.71
N MET A 1232 20.34 1.41 33.03
CA MET A 1232 18.96 1.90 33.15
C MET A 1232 18.41 2.33 31.78
N GLY A 1233 17.11 2.14 31.53
CA GLY A 1233 16.41 2.61 30.32
C GLY A 1233 16.17 1.52 29.27
N ALA A 1234 15.49 1.90 28.17
CA ALA A 1234 14.95 1.02 27.11
C ALA A 1234 15.93 -0.04 26.57
N TYR A 1235 17.22 0.28 26.49
CA TYR A 1235 18.26 -0.61 25.94
C TYR A 1235 18.99 -1.41 27.03
N GLY A 1236 18.63 -1.25 28.32
CA GLY A 1236 19.23 -2.00 29.42
C GLY A 1236 18.88 -3.48 29.36
N GLY A 1237 19.87 -4.34 29.21
CA GLY A 1237 19.70 -5.78 28.99
C GLY A 1237 19.71 -6.22 27.52
N THR A 1238 19.85 -5.31 26.55
CA THR A 1238 19.90 -5.63 25.10
C THR A 1238 21.32 -5.54 24.53
N GLU A 1239 21.52 -6.10 23.34
CA GLU A 1239 22.82 -6.03 22.63
C GLU A 1239 23.25 -4.60 22.27
N GLN A 1240 22.32 -3.64 22.24
CA GLN A 1240 22.53 -2.24 21.87
C GLN A 1240 22.92 -1.34 23.06
N ALA A 1241 22.99 -1.91 24.28
CA ALA A 1241 23.28 -1.17 25.49
C ALA A 1241 24.67 -0.51 25.48
N SER A 1242 24.70 0.80 25.72
CA SER A 1242 25.94 1.56 25.82
C SER A 1242 26.95 0.97 26.82
N LEU A 1243 28.20 0.88 26.39
CA LEU A 1243 29.29 0.24 27.13
C LEU A 1243 30.04 1.25 28.01
N ALA A 1244 30.32 0.87 29.25
CA ALA A 1244 31.08 1.68 30.20
C ALA A 1244 32.53 1.97 29.72
N PRO A 1245 33.11 3.15 30.01
CA PRO A 1245 34.49 3.47 29.62
C PRO A 1245 35.55 2.74 30.46
N ARG A 1246 36.69 2.40 29.84
CA ARG A 1246 37.85 1.80 30.55
C ARG A 1246 38.33 2.66 31.71
N GLY A 1247 38.29 2.08 32.91
CA GLY A 1247 38.77 2.73 34.13
C GLY A 1247 37.70 3.52 34.89
N ALA A 1248 36.41 3.29 34.58
CA ALA A 1248 35.33 3.55 35.52
C ALA A 1248 35.58 2.86 36.89
N PRO A 1249 35.12 3.44 38.02
CA PRO A 1249 35.48 3.03 39.38
C PRO A 1249 34.64 1.89 39.98
#